data_AF-A0A2J4YSF2-F1
#
_entry.id   AF-A0A2J4YSF2-F1
#
_cell.length_a   1.000
_cell.length_b   1.000
_cell.length_c   1.000
_cell.angle_alpha   90.00
_cell.angle_beta   90.00
_cell.angle_gamma   90.00
#
_symmetry.space_group_name_H-M   'P 1'
#
loop_
_entity.id
_entity.type
_entity.pdbx_description
1 polymer ?
#
loop_
_entity_poly.entity_id
_entity_poly.type
_entity_poly.pdbx_seq_one_letter_code
_entity_poly.pdbx_strand_id
1 'polypeptide(L)'
;MSDEPLRPDPDRLLQHAAAPHRGKLKIFFGACAGVGKTWAMLAEAQRLRAQGLDILIGVAETHGRKETAAMLEGLSTLPQRRLSHRGRYVKEFDLDGALARRPALILVDELAHSNAPGSRHPKRWQDVEELLEAGIDVFTTVNVQHLESLNDVVSGITGVQVRETVPDPFFDAADDVVLVDLPPDDLRQRLNEGKVYIGGQAERAIENFFRKGNLIALRELALRRTADRVDEQMRAWRDRQGQEKVWHTRDAILLCIGHNTGSEKLVRAAARLAARLGSVWHAVYVETPSLHRLPEAKRRAILAALRLAQELGAETATLADPSEEKAVLHYAREHNLGKIVIGRQQKRRWWDRSGFADRLARHAPDLDLVVIALDEKAASLPARASDSRTAMEKWRLQLQGCIVAIALCAVITVVAMQWLMAFEAANLVMLYLLGVVIIALLYGRWPSVLATVINVVSFDLFFVAPRGTLAVSDVQYLLTFGVMLTVGLLIGNLTAGVRYQARVARYREQRTRHLYEMSKALAVGRSREDIAATSERFIASTFQARSQLLLPDETLRLTPLTQPAAAITWDDAIARWSFDKGQPAGAGTDTLPGVPYQILPLKSATRTWGLLVVEPANLRQLMIPEQQRLLETFTLLVASALERLALTASEEQARLNSERESLRNSLLAALSHDLRTPLT
;
A
#
# COMPACT_ATOMS: atom_id res chain seq x y z
N MET A 1 -36.72 -6.21 -1.36
CA MET A 1 -35.79 -7.34 -1.19
C MET A 1 -35.31 -7.25 0.24
N SER A 2 -35.54 -8.32 0.99
CA SER A 2 -35.33 -8.45 2.43
C SER A 2 -33.87 -8.23 2.82
N ASP A 3 -33.64 -7.30 3.76
CA ASP A 3 -32.38 -7.19 4.51
C ASP A 3 -32.29 -8.40 5.45
N GLU A 4 -31.71 -9.48 4.95
CA GLU A 4 -31.30 -10.61 5.77
C GLU A 4 -29.88 -10.31 6.30
N PRO A 5 -29.67 -10.23 7.62
CA PRO A 5 -28.34 -9.97 8.18
C PRO A 5 -27.40 -11.10 7.76
N LEU A 6 -26.26 -10.73 7.16
CA LEU A 6 -25.24 -11.67 6.68
C LEU A 6 -24.87 -12.66 7.79
N ARG A 7 -25.17 -13.94 7.58
CA ARG A 7 -24.80 -15.01 8.53
C ARG A 7 -23.27 -15.09 8.61
N PRO A 8 -22.66 -14.98 9.81
CA PRO A 8 -21.22 -15.08 9.97
C PRO A 8 -20.73 -16.48 9.54
N ASP A 9 -19.54 -16.50 8.95
CA ASP A 9 -18.90 -17.70 8.42
C ASP A 9 -18.63 -18.73 9.54
N PRO A 10 -19.23 -19.93 9.48
CA PRO A 10 -19.05 -20.97 10.49
C PRO A 10 -17.60 -21.46 10.61
N ASP A 11 -16.79 -21.39 9.57
CA ASP A 11 -15.39 -21.83 9.61
C ASP A 11 -14.53 -20.87 10.46
N ARG A 12 -14.87 -19.56 10.43
CA ARG A 12 -14.28 -18.58 11.36
C ARG A 12 -14.68 -18.86 12.80
N LEU A 13 -15.91 -19.24 13.07
CA LEU A 13 -16.35 -19.58 14.43
C LEU A 13 -15.67 -20.86 14.96
N LEU A 14 -15.40 -21.83 14.08
CA LEU A 14 -14.75 -23.09 14.45
C LEU A 14 -13.26 -22.91 14.78
N GLN A 15 -12.54 -22.05 14.04
CA GLN A 15 -11.15 -21.69 14.35
C GLN A 15 -11.01 -21.06 15.75
N HIS A 16 -12.04 -20.38 16.23
CA HIS A 16 -12.04 -19.73 17.54
C HIS A 16 -12.39 -20.68 18.70
N ALA A 17 -13.13 -21.77 18.44
CA ALA A 17 -13.53 -22.73 19.48
C ALA A 17 -12.46 -23.79 19.79
N ALA A 18 -11.43 -23.92 18.94
CA ALA A 18 -10.45 -25.01 19.00
C ALA A 18 -9.13 -24.66 19.72
N ALA A 19 -8.97 -23.44 20.26
CA ALA A 19 -7.75 -23.09 20.98
C ALA A 19 -7.73 -23.80 22.36
N PRO A 20 -6.67 -24.57 22.69
CA PRO A 20 -6.51 -25.15 24.03
C PRO A 20 -6.51 -24.04 25.09
N HIS A 21 -6.96 -24.37 26.30
CA HIS A 21 -7.09 -23.44 27.43
C HIS A 21 -5.72 -22.92 27.89
N ARG A 22 -5.19 -21.91 27.19
CA ARG A 22 -3.97 -21.18 27.55
C ARG A 22 -4.29 -20.25 28.72
N GLY A 23 -3.38 -20.19 29.69
CA GLY A 23 -3.44 -19.24 30.81
C GLY A 23 -3.35 -17.80 30.31
N LYS A 24 -3.84 -16.86 31.12
CA LYS A 24 -3.86 -15.43 30.81
C LYS A 24 -2.61 -14.73 31.32
N LEU A 25 -2.04 -13.88 30.48
CA LEU A 25 -0.89 -13.05 30.83
C LEU A 25 -1.32 -11.61 31.13
N LYS A 26 -1.01 -11.13 32.34
CA LYS A 26 -1.16 -9.72 32.71
C LYS A 26 0.18 -9.08 33.03
N ILE A 27 0.51 -8.01 32.32
CA ILE A 27 1.77 -7.30 32.45
C ILE A 27 1.55 -5.95 33.15
N PHE A 28 2.26 -5.73 34.26
CA PHE A 28 2.37 -4.42 34.89
C PHE A 28 3.56 -3.68 34.27
N PHE A 29 3.25 -2.77 33.36
CA PHE A 29 4.22 -2.06 32.53
C PHE A 29 4.56 -0.70 33.11
N GLY A 30 5.82 -0.27 33.03
CA GLY A 30 6.21 1.05 33.53
C GLY A 30 7.40 1.66 32.80
N ALA A 31 7.58 2.96 32.98
CA ALA A 31 8.67 3.71 32.36
C ALA A 31 10.06 3.28 32.85
N CYS A 32 10.18 2.96 34.15
CA CYS A 32 11.46 2.61 34.76
C CYS A 32 11.28 1.96 36.15
N ALA A 33 12.39 1.60 36.79
CA ALA A 33 12.39 1.12 38.17
C ALA A 33 11.90 2.22 39.13
N GLY A 34 11.16 1.83 40.18
CA GLY A 34 10.67 2.75 41.21
C GLY A 34 9.27 3.33 41.01
N VAL A 35 8.66 3.19 39.83
CA VAL A 35 7.27 3.67 39.58
C VAL A 35 6.20 2.89 40.36
N GLY A 36 6.51 1.69 40.87
CA GLY A 36 5.62 0.90 41.72
C GLY A 36 5.07 -0.39 41.12
N LYS A 37 5.59 -0.87 39.99
CA LYS A 37 5.09 -2.07 39.27
C LYS A 37 4.86 -3.30 40.17
N THR A 38 5.87 -3.73 40.93
CA THR A 38 5.76 -4.88 41.85
C THR A 38 4.70 -4.65 42.92
N TRP A 39 4.57 -3.43 43.44
CA TRP A 39 3.55 -3.12 44.44
C TRP A 39 2.15 -3.19 43.84
N ALA A 40 1.95 -2.65 42.62
CA ALA A 40 0.67 -2.73 41.90
C ALA A 40 0.29 -4.18 41.58
N MET A 41 1.26 -4.99 41.15
CA MET A 41 1.08 -6.43 40.93
C MET A 41 0.63 -7.16 42.19
N LEU A 42 1.30 -6.91 43.32
CA LEU A 42 0.96 -7.52 44.61
C LEU A 42 -0.36 -7.01 45.18
N ALA A 43 -0.71 -5.74 44.96
CA ALA A 43 -2.00 -5.18 45.35
C ALA A 43 -3.16 -5.87 44.63
N GLU A 44 -3.01 -6.10 43.33
CA GLU A 44 -4.01 -6.86 42.56
C GLU A 44 -4.06 -8.33 42.99
N ALA A 45 -2.90 -8.95 43.27
CA ALA A 45 -2.85 -10.30 43.78
C ALA A 45 -3.57 -10.44 45.14
N GLN A 46 -3.34 -9.54 46.09
CA GLN A 46 -4.04 -9.56 47.38
C GLN A 46 -5.56 -9.37 47.21
N ARG A 47 -5.99 -8.52 46.26
CA ARG A 47 -7.41 -8.35 45.92
C ARG A 47 -8.05 -9.65 45.41
N LEU A 48 -7.35 -10.38 44.54
CA LEU A 48 -7.82 -11.67 44.01
C LEU A 48 -7.78 -12.78 45.06
N ARG A 49 -6.78 -12.79 45.94
CA ARG A 49 -6.73 -13.70 47.09
C ARG A 49 -7.92 -13.51 48.01
N ALA A 50 -8.31 -12.26 48.28
CA ALA A 50 -9.50 -11.95 49.08
C ALA A 50 -10.81 -12.48 48.44
N GLN A 51 -10.81 -12.76 47.14
CA GLN A 51 -11.91 -13.40 46.41
C GLN A 51 -11.82 -14.93 46.39
N GLY A 52 -10.79 -15.51 47.01
CA GLY A 52 -10.60 -16.96 47.14
C GLY A 52 -9.78 -17.62 46.03
N LEU A 53 -9.08 -16.86 45.17
CA LEU A 53 -8.19 -17.43 44.15
C LEU A 53 -6.92 -18.05 44.77
N ASP A 54 -6.48 -19.21 44.26
CA ASP A 54 -5.19 -19.83 44.64
C ASP A 54 -4.04 -19.10 43.94
N ILE A 55 -3.31 -18.28 44.71
CA ILE A 55 -2.22 -17.44 44.21
C ILE A 55 -0.89 -17.92 44.78
N LEU A 56 0.07 -18.12 43.89
CA LEU A 56 1.45 -18.49 44.21
C LEU A 56 2.40 -17.36 43.84
N ILE A 57 3.30 -16.99 44.74
CA ILE A 57 4.45 -16.15 44.42
C ILE A 57 5.55 -17.07 43.89
N GLY A 58 5.86 -16.98 42.59
CA GLY A 58 7.02 -17.63 42.00
C GLY A 58 8.29 -16.84 42.30
N VAL A 59 8.30 -15.57 41.90
CA VAL A 59 9.36 -14.62 42.23
C VAL A 59 8.77 -13.21 42.34
N ALA A 60 9.13 -12.50 43.42
CA ALA A 60 8.70 -11.13 43.65
C ALA A 60 9.83 -10.32 44.28
N GLU A 61 10.24 -9.22 43.63
CA GLU A 61 11.38 -8.43 44.05
C GLU A 61 10.92 -7.23 44.89
N THR A 62 11.01 -7.37 46.22
CA THR A 62 10.65 -6.27 47.14
C THR A 62 11.68 -5.15 47.14
N HIS A 63 12.92 -5.47 46.76
CA HIS A 63 14.09 -4.60 46.81
C HIS A 63 14.20 -3.81 48.14
N GLY A 64 13.94 -4.47 49.27
CA GLY A 64 14.08 -3.89 50.61
C GLY A 64 12.96 -2.93 51.04
N ARG A 65 11.93 -2.73 50.22
CA ARG A 65 10.78 -1.87 50.56
C ARG A 65 9.83 -2.59 51.52
N LYS A 66 9.72 -2.08 52.76
CA LYS A 66 8.85 -2.65 53.81
C LYS A 66 7.39 -2.73 53.39
N GLU A 67 6.86 -1.70 52.73
CA GLU A 67 5.47 -1.67 52.24
C GLU A 67 5.21 -2.77 51.20
N THR A 68 6.15 -2.99 50.26
CA THR A 68 6.05 -4.08 49.27
C THR A 68 6.18 -5.45 49.94
N ALA A 69 7.05 -5.59 50.94
CA ALA A 69 7.23 -6.83 51.67
C ALA A 69 5.98 -7.22 52.48
N ALA A 70 5.30 -6.25 53.09
CA ALA A 70 4.04 -6.48 53.77
C ALA A 70 2.96 -7.04 52.82
N MET A 71 2.98 -6.66 51.54
CA MET A 71 2.05 -7.18 50.53
C MET A 71 2.32 -8.65 50.16
N LEU A 72 3.45 -9.24 50.55
CA LEU A 72 3.68 -10.68 50.40
C LEU A 72 3.03 -11.50 51.52
N GLU A 73 2.67 -10.87 52.65
CA GLU A 73 2.18 -11.58 53.83
C GLU A 73 0.87 -12.34 53.52
N GLY A 74 0.90 -13.63 53.85
CA GLY A 74 -0.20 -14.57 53.62
C GLY A 74 -0.38 -15.07 52.18
N LEU A 75 0.41 -14.60 51.21
CA LEU A 75 0.47 -15.25 49.90
C LEU A 75 1.41 -16.47 49.98
N SER A 76 1.02 -17.58 49.35
CA SER A 76 1.86 -18.77 49.26
C SER A 76 3.09 -18.46 48.41
N THR A 77 4.30 -18.76 48.90
CA THR A 77 5.56 -18.49 48.18
C THR A 77 6.27 -19.77 47.83
N LEU A 78 6.66 -19.91 46.57
CA LEU A 78 7.46 -21.03 46.09
C LEU A 78 8.93 -20.86 46.53
N PRO A 79 9.56 -21.87 47.14
CA PRO A 79 10.98 -21.80 47.47
C PRO A 79 11.84 -21.64 46.21
N GLN A 80 12.71 -20.63 46.18
CA GLN A 80 13.64 -20.43 45.06
C GLN A 80 14.67 -21.56 44.95
N ARG A 81 14.96 -21.99 43.72
CA ARG A 81 15.98 -22.99 43.42
C ARG A 81 17.37 -22.38 43.59
N ARG A 82 18.28 -23.11 44.26
CA ARG A 82 19.68 -22.68 44.44
C ARG A 82 20.55 -23.34 43.38
N LEU A 83 21.15 -22.53 42.50
CA LEU A 83 22.07 -22.98 41.47
C LEU A 83 23.49 -22.50 41.79
N SER A 84 24.48 -23.37 41.62
CA SER A 84 25.89 -23.01 41.80
C SER A 84 26.45 -22.51 40.48
N HIS A 85 26.88 -21.26 40.43
CA HIS A 85 27.50 -20.65 39.25
C HIS A 85 28.78 -19.90 39.64
N ARG A 86 29.92 -20.29 39.04
CA ARG A 86 31.25 -19.69 39.31
C ARG A 86 31.60 -19.58 40.81
N GLY A 87 31.23 -20.60 41.60
CA GLY A 87 31.50 -20.65 43.04
C GLY A 87 30.59 -19.78 43.91
N ARG A 88 29.55 -19.15 43.34
CA ARG A 88 28.50 -18.43 44.08
C ARG A 88 27.15 -19.13 43.89
N TYR A 89 26.32 -19.11 44.92
CA TYR A 89 24.94 -19.58 44.85
C TYR A 89 24.05 -18.46 44.33
N VAL A 90 23.38 -18.71 43.21
CA VAL A 90 22.34 -17.83 42.64
C VAL A 90 20.98 -18.44 42.97
N LYS A 91 20.04 -17.61 43.41
CA LYS A 91 18.65 -18.02 43.63
C LYS A 91 17.87 -17.74 42.34
N GLU A 92 17.16 -18.74 41.85
CA GLU A 92 16.39 -18.65 40.62
C GLU A 92 14.95 -19.15 40.84
N PHE A 93 14.04 -18.73 39.96
CA PHE A 93 12.67 -19.21 39.96
C PHE A 93 12.61 -20.72 39.67
N ASP A 94 11.82 -21.45 40.48
CA ASP A 94 11.63 -22.90 40.32
C ASP A 94 10.43 -23.20 39.42
N LEU A 95 10.66 -23.17 38.10
CA LEU A 95 9.61 -23.45 37.11
C LEU A 95 8.99 -24.85 37.27
N ASP A 96 9.81 -25.87 37.51
CA ASP A 96 9.34 -27.25 37.66
C ASP A 96 8.44 -27.39 38.90
N GLY A 97 8.81 -26.74 40.02
CA GLY A 97 7.99 -26.66 41.22
C GLY A 97 6.66 -25.93 41.00
N ALA A 98 6.67 -24.85 40.20
CA ALA A 98 5.46 -24.12 39.84
C ALA A 98 4.50 -24.95 38.98
N LEU A 99 5.01 -25.64 37.94
CA LEU A 99 4.24 -26.51 37.06
C LEU A 99 3.65 -27.71 37.80
N ALA A 100 4.39 -28.27 38.78
CA ALA A 100 3.89 -29.34 39.63
C ALA A 100 2.77 -28.88 40.58
N ARG A 101 2.86 -27.64 41.10
CA ARG A 101 1.87 -27.07 42.03
C ARG A 101 0.55 -26.70 41.37
N ARG A 102 0.57 -26.33 40.07
CA ARG A 102 -0.58 -25.87 39.27
C ARG A 102 -1.48 -24.85 39.99
N PRO A 103 -0.95 -23.69 40.40
CA PRO A 103 -1.78 -22.63 40.97
C PRO A 103 -2.74 -22.07 39.91
N ALA A 104 -3.81 -21.39 40.35
CA ALA A 104 -4.68 -20.67 39.43
C ALA A 104 -3.98 -19.43 38.86
N LEU A 105 -3.19 -18.74 39.69
CA LEU A 105 -2.40 -17.57 39.32
C LEU A 105 -1.01 -17.63 39.94
N ILE A 106 0.03 -17.32 39.16
CA ILE A 106 1.40 -17.18 39.64
C ILE A 106 1.97 -15.78 39.38
N LEU A 107 2.69 -15.23 40.37
CA LEU A 107 3.38 -13.95 40.25
C LEU A 107 4.85 -14.19 39.89
N VAL A 108 5.28 -13.60 38.78
CA VAL A 108 6.63 -13.75 38.22
C VAL A 108 7.18 -12.36 37.86
N ASP A 109 7.89 -11.73 38.79
CA ASP A 109 8.48 -10.40 38.60
C ASP A 109 9.68 -10.42 37.64
N GLU A 110 10.00 -9.25 37.07
CA GLU A 110 11.10 -9.02 36.12
C GLU A 110 11.05 -9.89 34.85
N LEU A 111 10.07 -9.66 33.96
CA LEU A 111 9.88 -10.47 32.74
C LEU A 111 11.13 -10.57 31.84
N ALA A 112 11.94 -9.52 31.81
CA ALA A 112 13.14 -9.42 30.97
C ALA A 112 14.36 -10.20 31.51
N HIS A 113 14.26 -10.73 32.73
CA HIS A 113 15.37 -11.32 33.45
C HIS A 113 16.05 -12.45 32.65
N SER A 114 17.37 -12.47 32.68
CA SER A 114 18.18 -13.54 32.10
C SER A 114 18.46 -14.60 33.17
N ASN A 115 17.87 -15.78 33.01
CA ASN A 115 17.98 -16.85 33.99
C ASN A 115 19.43 -17.32 34.15
N ALA A 116 19.76 -17.80 35.35
CA ALA A 116 21.08 -18.34 35.65
C ALA A 116 21.48 -19.50 34.69
N PRO A 117 22.75 -19.59 34.27
CA PRO A 117 23.22 -20.69 33.44
C PRO A 117 22.97 -22.06 34.09
N GLY A 118 22.35 -22.98 33.34
CA GLY A 118 21.89 -24.28 33.84
C GLY A 118 20.38 -24.34 34.13
N SER A 119 19.68 -23.21 33.99
CA SER A 119 18.21 -23.16 33.94
C SER A 119 17.67 -23.77 32.65
N ARG A 120 16.42 -24.25 32.67
CA ARG A 120 15.76 -24.86 31.51
C ARG A 120 15.66 -23.91 30.33
N HIS A 121 15.29 -22.66 30.59
CA HIS A 121 15.26 -21.60 29.58
C HIS A 121 16.26 -20.49 29.91
N PRO A 122 16.87 -19.85 28.90
CA PRO A 122 17.77 -18.71 29.10
C PRO A 122 17.06 -17.42 29.53
N LYS A 123 15.76 -17.26 29.26
CA LYS A 123 15.00 -16.04 29.57
C LYS A 123 13.74 -16.34 30.37
N ARG A 124 13.43 -15.49 31.34
CA ARG A 124 12.25 -15.65 32.21
C ARG A 124 10.92 -15.57 31.44
N TRP A 125 10.84 -14.79 30.38
CA TRP A 125 9.62 -14.76 29.54
C TRP A 125 9.31 -16.12 28.90
N GLN A 126 10.30 -16.99 28.70
CA GLN A 126 10.09 -18.36 28.21
C GLN A 126 9.54 -19.27 29.31
N ASP A 127 9.96 -19.07 30.56
CA ASP A 127 9.35 -19.75 31.72
C ASP A 127 7.88 -19.35 31.86
N VAL A 128 7.59 -18.05 31.68
CA VAL A 128 6.21 -17.53 31.65
C VAL A 128 5.41 -18.15 30.50
N GLU A 129 6.01 -18.30 29.32
CA GLU A 129 5.35 -18.96 28.19
C GLU A 129 4.95 -20.40 28.51
N GLU A 130 5.84 -21.19 29.12
CA GLU A 130 5.53 -22.57 29.51
C GLU A 130 4.43 -22.65 30.59
N LEU A 131 4.40 -21.69 31.53
CA LEU A 131 3.31 -21.60 32.52
C LEU A 131 1.96 -21.32 31.85
N LEU A 132 1.92 -20.40 30.88
CA LEU A 132 0.70 -20.07 30.14
C LEU A 132 0.23 -21.26 29.29
N GLU A 133 1.14 -21.99 28.66
CA GLU A 133 0.83 -23.22 27.92
C GLU A 133 0.27 -24.33 28.82
N ALA A 134 0.71 -24.39 30.07
CA ALA A 134 0.16 -25.29 31.09
C ALA A 134 -1.20 -24.86 31.65
N GLY A 135 -1.76 -23.72 31.18
CA GLY A 135 -3.06 -23.19 31.62
C GLY A 135 -3.01 -22.40 32.93
N ILE A 136 -1.83 -21.96 33.38
CA ILE A 136 -1.65 -21.17 34.60
C ILE A 136 -1.65 -19.68 34.25
N ASP A 137 -2.48 -18.88 34.91
CA ASP A 137 -2.47 -17.42 34.71
C ASP A 137 -1.19 -16.83 35.31
N VAL A 138 -0.61 -15.82 34.66
CA VAL A 138 0.65 -15.19 35.10
C VAL A 138 0.52 -13.68 35.20
N PHE A 139 0.90 -13.14 36.35
CA PHE A 139 1.16 -11.71 36.53
C PHE A 139 2.65 -11.46 36.52
N THR A 140 3.09 -10.46 35.75
CA THR A 140 4.50 -10.11 35.63
C THR A 140 4.72 -8.61 35.56
N THR A 141 5.97 -8.15 35.70
CA THR A 141 6.32 -6.75 35.52
C THR A 141 7.45 -6.54 34.53
N VAL A 142 7.39 -5.44 33.78
CA VAL A 142 8.43 -5.08 32.81
C VAL A 142 8.54 -3.57 32.65
N ASN A 143 9.74 -3.08 32.36
CA ASN A 143 9.97 -1.68 32.00
C ASN A 143 10.07 -1.50 30.48
N VAL A 144 9.73 -0.30 29.98
CA VAL A 144 9.85 0.06 28.56
C VAL A 144 11.24 -0.16 27.98
N GLN A 145 12.29 0.02 28.79
CA GLN A 145 13.69 -0.16 28.38
C GLN A 145 14.05 -1.58 27.95
N HIS A 146 13.24 -2.57 28.34
CA HIS A 146 13.50 -3.97 28.05
C HIS A 146 12.79 -4.46 26.78
N LEU A 147 11.98 -3.64 26.11
CA LEU A 147 11.41 -4.02 24.82
C LEU A 147 12.49 -3.94 23.73
N GLU A 148 12.61 -5.00 22.92
CA GLU A 148 13.65 -5.12 21.91
C GLU A 148 13.62 -3.97 20.90
N SER A 149 12.43 -3.62 20.39
CA SER A 149 12.26 -2.53 19.42
C SER A 149 12.67 -1.15 19.95
N LEU A 150 12.69 -0.96 21.28
CA LEU A 150 12.97 0.31 21.92
C LEU A 150 14.38 0.39 22.51
N ASN A 151 15.18 -0.69 22.42
CA ASN A 151 16.49 -0.76 23.06
C ASN A 151 17.44 0.33 22.55
N ASP A 152 17.56 0.50 21.23
CA ASP A 152 18.45 1.50 20.62
C ASP A 152 18.02 2.93 20.97
N VAL A 153 16.72 3.19 20.98
CA VAL A 153 16.14 4.50 21.32
C VAL A 153 16.44 4.84 22.78
N VAL A 154 16.21 3.88 23.69
CA VAL A 154 16.45 4.06 25.12
C VAL A 154 17.94 4.18 25.43
N SER A 155 18.79 3.42 24.76
CA SER A 155 20.25 3.54 24.84
C SER A 155 20.71 4.93 24.39
N GLY A 156 20.15 5.47 23.30
CA GLY A 156 20.44 6.82 22.81
C GLY A 156 20.02 7.93 23.78
N ILE A 157 18.92 7.75 24.52
CA ILE A 157 18.44 8.70 25.53
C ILE A 157 19.26 8.63 26.81
N THR A 158 19.49 7.41 27.32
CA THR A 158 20.04 7.20 28.67
C THR A 158 21.56 7.06 28.70
N GLY A 159 22.17 6.73 27.55
CA GLY A 159 23.58 6.38 27.44
C GLY A 159 23.94 5.02 28.05
N VAL A 160 22.94 4.21 28.43
CA VAL A 160 23.13 2.90 29.06
C VAL A 160 22.59 1.81 28.15
N GLN A 161 23.44 0.84 27.80
CA GLN A 161 23.03 -0.32 27.02
C GLN A 161 22.24 -1.32 27.88
N VAL A 162 21.04 -1.68 27.42
CA VAL A 162 20.19 -2.68 28.07
C VAL A 162 20.46 -4.05 27.47
N ARG A 163 20.98 -4.98 28.28
CA ARG A 163 21.30 -6.36 27.85
C ARG A 163 20.14 -7.34 28.01
N GLU A 164 19.20 -7.01 28.87
CA GLU A 164 18.06 -7.84 29.19
C GLU A 164 16.84 -7.35 28.43
N THR A 165 16.35 -8.17 27.50
CA THR A 165 15.29 -7.79 26.58
C THR A 165 14.16 -8.82 26.54
N VAL A 166 12.97 -8.34 26.13
CA VAL A 166 11.76 -9.11 25.86
C VAL A 166 11.33 -8.81 24.42
N PRO A 167 11.06 -9.84 23.61
CA PRO A 167 10.54 -9.65 22.25
C PRO A 167 9.18 -8.95 22.26
N ASP A 168 9.02 -7.96 21.39
CA ASP A 168 7.77 -7.23 21.21
C ASP A 168 6.55 -8.15 20.98
N PRO A 169 6.61 -9.21 20.14
CA PRO A 169 5.47 -10.10 19.93
C PRO A 169 4.98 -10.79 21.20
N PHE A 170 5.88 -11.08 22.14
CA PHE A 170 5.51 -11.69 23.43
C PHE A 170 4.75 -10.68 24.31
N PHE A 171 5.22 -9.43 24.35
CA PHE A 171 4.51 -8.35 25.04
C PHE A 171 3.14 -8.07 24.41
N ASP A 172 3.06 -8.07 23.09
CA ASP A 172 1.82 -7.81 22.34
C ASP A 172 0.82 -8.97 22.44
N ALA A 173 1.28 -10.19 22.73
CA ALA A 173 0.42 -11.33 22.97
C ALA A 173 -0.29 -11.31 24.35
N ALA A 174 0.11 -10.42 25.28
CA ALA A 174 -0.48 -10.37 26.61
C ALA A 174 -1.97 -10.00 26.59
N ASP A 175 -2.78 -10.66 27.43
CA ASP A 175 -4.22 -10.41 27.56
C ASP A 175 -4.52 -9.03 28.14
N ASP A 176 -3.73 -8.59 29.12
CA ASP A 176 -3.91 -7.31 29.80
C ASP A 176 -2.56 -6.64 30.09
N VAL A 177 -2.47 -5.34 29.82
CA VAL A 177 -1.27 -4.53 30.07
C VAL A 177 -1.68 -3.30 30.88
N VAL A 178 -1.26 -3.24 32.13
CA VAL A 178 -1.56 -2.14 33.04
C VAL A 178 -0.37 -1.22 33.13
N LEU A 179 -0.54 0.02 32.66
CA LEU A 179 0.47 1.05 32.82
C LEU A 179 0.52 1.56 34.26
N VAL A 180 1.66 1.38 34.91
CA VAL A 180 1.99 1.94 36.22
C VAL A 180 2.84 3.18 36.02
N ASP A 181 2.20 4.33 36.13
CA ASP A 181 2.81 5.64 35.87
C ASP A 181 3.10 6.41 37.17
N LEU A 182 4.19 7.18 37.16
CA LEU A 182 4.58 8.08 38.24
C LEU A 182 5.26 9.32 37.64
N PRO A 183 4.92 10.55 38.08
CA PRO A 183 5.59 11.75 37.62
C PRO A 183 7.12 11.67 37.81
N PRO A 184 7.94 12.18 36.85
CA PRO A 184 9.39 12.17 36.97
C PRO A 184 9.94 12.85 38.24
N ASP A 185 9.28 13.93 38.68
CA ASP A 185 9.70 14.66 39.88
C ASP A 185 9.47 13.81 41.15
N ASP A 186 8.33 13.14 41.26
CA ASP A 186 8.01 12.21 42.34
C ASP A 186 8.96 11.01 42.36
N LEU A 187 9.31 10.46 41.19
CA LEU A 187 10.26 9.37 41.09
C LEU A 187 11.65 9.78 41.58
N ARG A 188 12.10 10.97 41.22
CA ARG A 188 13.37 11.54 41.72
C ARG A 188 13.32 11.78 43.22
N GLN A 189 12.19 12.25 43.75
CA GLN A 189 12.02 12.37 45.18
C GLN A 189 12.14 11.00 45.88
N ARG A 190 11.48 9.96 45.35
CA ARG A 190 11.60 8.59 45.88
C ARG A 190 13.04 8.05 45.81
N LEU A 191 13.79 8.39 44.78
CA LEU A 191 15.21 8.06 44.67
C LEU A 191 16.03 8.76 45.76
N ASN A 192 15.83 10.06 45.95
CA ASN A 192 16.51 10.85 46.99
C ASN A 192 16.16 10.37 48.42
N GLU A 193 14.94 9.88 48.63
CA GLU A 193 14.48 9.30 49.89
C GLU A 193 14.99 7.85 50.11
N GLY A 194 15.77 7.28 49.18
CA GLY A 194 16.28 5.92 49.26
C GLY A 194 15.20 4.84 49.08
N LYS A 195 14.00 5.20 48.60
CA LYS A 195 12.88 4.27 48.36
C LYS A 195 13.00 3.51 47.03
N VAL A 196 13.94 3.91 46.17
CA VAL A 196 14.31 3.19 44.95
C VAL A 196 15.66 2.53 45.19
N TYR A 197 15.65 1.23 45.45
CA TYR A 197 16.88 0.46 45.60
C TYR A 197 17.55 0.25 44.25
N ILE A 198 18.88 0.37 44.24
CA ILE A 198 19.69 0.14 43.07
C ILE A 198 20.84 -0.78 43.49
N GLY A 199 21.03 -1.87 42.75
CA GLY A 199 22.13 -2.81 43.00
C GLY A 199 23.48 -2.09 42.96
N GLY A 200 24.40 -2.46 43.85
CA GLY A 200 25.63 -1.72 44.19
C GLY A 200 26.73 -1.64 43.12
N GLN A 201 26.41 -1.67 41.82
CA GLN A 201 27.38 -1.44 40.75
C GLN A 201 26.91 -0.31 39.83
N ALA A 202 27.67 0.79 39.87
CA ALA A 202 27.65 1.96 38.98
C ALA A 202 26.73 3.16 39.34
N GLU A 203 26.95 3.78 40.51
CA GLU A 203 26.33 5.08 40.90
C GLU A 203 26.31 6.12 39.76
N ARG A 204 27.40 6.22 38.99
CA ARG A 204 27.51 7.16 37.86
C ARG A 204 26.61 6.86 36.66
N ALA A 205 26.38 5.58 36.35
CA ALA A 205 25.47 5.20 35.25
C ALA A 205 24.01 5.46 35.63
N ILE A 206 23.71 5.32 36.91
CA ILE A 206 22.40 5.53 37.52
C ILE A 206 22.06 7.02 37.58
N GLU A 207 22.98 7.88 38.02
CA GLU A 207 22.78 9.34 38.02
C GLU A 207 22.45 9.87 36.62
N ASN A 208 23.06 9.29 35.58
CA ASN A 208 22.75 9.60 34.20
C ASN A 208 21.38 9.07 33.76
N PHE A 209 21.01 7.85 34.19
CA PHE A 209 19.73 7.26 33.88
C PHE A 209 18.54 8.04 34.48
N PHE A 210 18.62 8.43 35.77
CA PHE A 210 17.54 9.11 36.50
C PHE A 210 17.50 10.64 36.33
N ARG A 211 18.08 11.17 35.24
CA ARG A 211 17.93 12.59 34.87
C ARG A 211 16.49 12.88 34.47
N LYS A 212 15.99 14.08 34.84
CA LYS A 212 14.60 14.49 34.54
C LYS A 212 14.23 14.34 33.06
N GLY A 213 15.10 14.75 32.14
CA GLY A 213 14.86 14.60 30.70
C GLY A 213 14.71 13.15 30.26
N ASN A 214 15.55 12.25 30.79
CA ASN A 214 15.52 10.82 30.46
C ASN A 214 14.24 10.17 31.00
N LEU A 215 13.83 10.52 32.22
CA LEU A 215 12.60 10.01 32.81
C LEU A 215 11.34 10.49 32.07
N ILE A 216 11.33 11.74 31.57
CA ILE A 216 10.24 12.25 30.71
C ILE A 216 10.17 11.43 29.43
N ALA A 217 11.30 11.20 28.76
CA ALA A 217 11.33 10.46 27.51
C ALA A 217 10.93 8.99 27.70
N LEU A 218 11.40 8.33 28.76
CA LEU A 218 10.98 6.96 29.09
C LEU A 218 9.50 6.87 29.41
N ARG A 219 8.94 7.87 30.10
CA ARG A 219 7.50 7.96 30.38
C ARG A 219 6.69 8.13 29.10
N GLU A 220 7.14 8.99 28.18
CA GLU A 220 6.54 9.17 26.87
C GLU A 220 6.54 7.85 26.07
N LEU A 221 7.67 7.15 26.02
CA LEU A 221 7.78 5.86 25.35
C LEU A 221 6.83 4.82 25.96
N ALA A 222 6.72 4.76 27.30
CA ALA A 222 5.81 3.84 27.96
C ALA A 222 4.32 4.14 27.67
N LEU A 223 3.94 5.42 27.71
CA LEU A 223 2.58 5.87 27.35
C LEU A 223 2.26 5.54 25.90
N ARG A 224 3.18 5.86 24.99
CA ARG A 224 3.01 5.60 23.55
C ARG A 224 2.87 4.11 23.26
N ARG A 225 3.73 3.27 23.83
CA ARG A 225 3.66 1.82 23.64
C ARG A 225 2.36 1.23 24.18
N THR A 226 1.88 1.74 25.31
CA THR A 226 0.58 1.34 25.86
C THR A 226 -0.56 1.74 24.91
N ALA A 227 -0.51 2.95 24.34
CA ALA A 227 -1.49 3.42 23.37
C ALA A 227 -1.49 2.59 22.08
N ASP A 228 -0.31 2.27 21.53
CA ASP A 228 -0.15 1.44 20.34
C ASP A 228 -0.78 0.04 20.53
N ARG A 229 -0.65 -0.54 21.72
CA ARG A 229 -1.27 -1.82 22.09
C ARG A 229 -2.79 -1.73 22.19
N VAL A 230 -3.32 -0.69 22.85
CA VAL A 230 -4.78 -0.46 22.94
C VAL A 230 -5.38 -0.30 21.54
N ASP A 231 -4.67 0.38 20.64
CA ASP A 231 -5.04 0.52 19.23
C ASP A 231 -5.15 -0.84 18.52
N GLU A 232 -4.20 -1.75 18.75
CA GLU A 232 -4.21 -3.09 18.16
C GLU A 232 -5.36 -3.96 18.71
N GLN A 233 -5.60 -3.93 20.03
CA GLN A 233 -6.74 -4.62 20.64
C GLN A 233 -8.07 -4.10 20.06
N MET A 234 -8.19 -2.79 19.86
CA MET A 234 -9.35 -2.20 19.20
C MET A 234 -9.51 -2.69 17.75
N ARG A 235 -8.43 -2.85 16.98
CA ARG A 235 -8.49 -3.43 15.62
C ARG A 235 -8.95 -4.88 15.66
N ALA A 236 -8.32 -5.72 16.50
CA ALA A 236 -8.65 -7.13 16.64
C ALA A 236 -10.08 -7.38 17.16
N TRP A 237 -10.65 -6.45 17.93
CA TRP A 237 -12.06 -6.48 18.35
C TRP A 237 -13.00 -6.06 17.21
N ARG A 238 -12.62 -5.08 16.38
CA ARG A 238 -13.42 -4.64 15.21
C ARG A 238 -13.57 -5.71 14.15
N ASP A 239 -12.51 -6.47 13.85
CA ASP A 239 -12.56 -7.58 12.89
C ASP A 239 -13.57 -8.67 13.28
N ARG A 240 -13.96 -8.74 14.57
CA ARG A 240 -14.92 -9.71 15.10
C ARG A 240 -16.38 -9.29 15.00
N GLN A 241 -16.70 -7.99 14.94
CA GLN A 241 -18.10 -7.52 15.02
C GLN A 241 -18.75 -7.15 13.68
N GLY A 242 -18.03 -7.15 12.56
CA GLY A 242 -18.61 -6.75 11.28
C GLY A 242 -18.88 -5.24 11.23
N GLN A 243 -18.81 -4.69 10.01
CA GLN A 243 -18.79 -3.27 9.67
C GLN A 243 -19.77 -2.37 10.46
N GLU A 244 -19.34 -1.12 10.78
CA GLU A 244 -19.97 0.13 10.28
C GLU A 244 -19.78 1.41 11.14
N LYS A 245 -18.80 1.50 12.06
CA LYS A 245 -18.42 2.84 12.59
C LYS A 245 -16.93 3.05 12.56
N VAL A 246 -16.48 3.93 11.66
CA VAL A 246 -15.15 4.54 11.72
C VAL A 246 -15.11 5.35 13.02
N TRP A 247 -14.36 4.87 14.02
CA TRP A 247 -14.12 5.66 15.21
C TRP A 247 -13.10 6.75 14.90
N HIS A 248 -13.46 8.00 15.18
CA HIS A 248 -12.65 9.22 14.99
C HIS A 248 -11.45 9.30 15.95
N THR A 249 -10.61 8.28 16.03
CA THR A 249 -9.44 8.28 16.92
C THR A 249 -8.15 8.70 16.20
N ARG A 250 -8.12 8.68 14.86
CA ARG A 250 -6.97 9.15 14.09
C ARG A 250 -7.36 10.29 13.16
N ASP A 251 -6.61 11.37 13.22
CA ASP A 251 -6.66 12.51 12.31
C ASP A 251 -6.04 12.19 10.93
N ALA A 252 -6.18 10.93 10.47
CA ALA A 252 -5.61 10.47 9.21
C ALA A 252 -6.35 11.08 8.01
N ILE A 253 -5.56 11.54 7.04
CA ILE A 253 -6.03 12.45 5.99
C ILE A 253 -6.03 11.77 4.63
N LEU A 254 -7.12 11.91 3.88
CA LEU A 254 -7.22 11.56 2.47
C LEU A 254 -7.29 12.82 1.62
N LEU A 255 -6.22 13.14 0.91
CA LEU A 255 -6.20 14.18 -0.10
C LEU A 255 -6.75 13.64 -1.44
N CYS A 256 -7.81 14.25 -1.97
CA CYS A 256 -8.29 13.96 -3.32
C CYS A 256 -7.74 14.99 -4.32
N ILE A 257 -6.94 14.52 -5.28
CA ILE A 257 -6.41 15.33 -6.36
C ILE A 257 -7.39 15.31 -7.52
N GLY A 258 -7.96 16.47 -7.85
CA GLY A 258 -8.91 16.63 -8.95
C GLY A 258 -8.28 17.11 -10.25
N HIS A 259 -9.09 17.17 -11.31
CA HIS A 259 -8.70 17.59 -12.66
C HIS A 259 -8.63 19.11 -12.88
N ASN A 260 -8.92 19.91 -11.85
CA ASN A 260 -8.92 21.37 -11.91
C ASN A 260 -7.63 21.89 -11.25
N THR A 261 -7.01 22.88 -11.91
CA THR A 261 -5.70 23.45 -11.59
C THR A 261 -5.58 23.96 -10.15
N GLY A 262 -4.41 23.78 -9.53
CA GLY A 262 -4.12 24.15 -8.14
C GLY A 262 -3.68 22.96 -7.25
N SER A 263 -3.31 21.83 -7.86
CA SER A 263 -2.97 20.59 -7.17
C SER A 263 -1.72 20.72 -6.28
N GLU A 264 -0.72 21.54 -6.63
CA GLU A 264 0.45 21.75 -5.77
C GLU A 264 0.11 22.48 -4.45
N LYS A 265 -0.64 23.59 -4.52
CA LYS A 265 -1.04 24.34 -3.32
C LYS A 265 -1.90 23.47 -2.41
N LEU A 266 -2.77 22.66 -3.01
CA LEU A 266 -3.60 21.69 -2.31
C LEU A 266 -2.74 20.64 -1.60
N VAL A 267 -1.78 20.04 -2.30
CA VAL A 267 -0.83 19.06 -1.75
C VAL A 267 -0.02 19.66 -0.60
N ARG A 268 0.56 20.86 -0.76
CA ARG A 268 1.31 21.53 0.31
C ARG A 268 0.44 21.91 1.50
N ALA A 269 -0.85 22.20 1.29
CA ALA A 269 -1.77 22.50 2.38
C ALA A 269 -2.16 21.23 3.14
N ALA A 270 -2.41 20.12 2.45
CA ALA A 270 -2.65 18.81 3.06
C ALA A 270 -1.41 18.31 3.84
N ALA A 271 -0.21 18.43 3.27
CA ALA A 271 1.04 18.07 3.95
C ALA A 271 1.25 18.86 5.26
N ARG A 272 0.98 20.18 5.24
CA ARG A 272 1.04 21.01 6.46
C ARG A 272 0.00 20.63 7.49
N LEU A 273 -1.19 20.22 7.06
CA LEU A 273 -2.25 19.76 7.95
C LEU A 273 -1.86 18.41 8.59
N ALA A 274 -1.38 17.46 7.79
CA ALA A 274 -0.89 16.16 8.25
C ALA A 274 0.25 16.32 9.26
N ALA A 275 1.23 17.17 8.97
CA ALA A 275 2.36 17.44 9.87
C ALA A 275 1.93 18.06 11.21
N ARG A 276 0.94 18.97 11.20
CA ARG A 276 0.41 19.56 12.44
C ARG A 276 -0.37 18.56 13.30
N LEU A 277 -1.04 17.61 12.65
CA LEU A 277 -1.83 16.56 13.32
C LEU A 277 -1.00 15.31 13.64
N GLY A 278 0.31 15.29 13.30
CA GLY A 278 1.17 14.11 13.47
C GLY A 278 0.61 12.86 12.79
N SER A 279 -0.16 13.03 11.71
CA SER A 279 -1.01 11.97 11.14
C SER A 279 -0.50 11.50 9.78
N VAL A 280 -0.67 10.20 9.53
CA VAL A 280 -0.50 9.61 8.20
C VAL A 280 -1.51 10.20 7.23
N TRP A 281 -1.09 10.40 5.99
CA TRP A 281 -1.93 10.98 4.96
C TRP A 281 -1.68 10.33 3.60
N HIS A 282 -2.77 10.19 2.86
CA HIS A 282 -2.80 9.56 1.56
C HIS A 282 -3.23 10.58 0.51
N ALA A 283 -2.70 10.48 -0.70
CA ALA A 283 -3.13 11.29 -1.83
C ALA A 283 -3.64 10.39 -2.97
N VAL A 284 -4.89 10.60 -3.36
CA VAL A 284 -5.53 9.77 -4.39
C VAL A 284 -6.02 10.58 -5.57
N TYR A 285 -5.93 9.95 -6.74
CA TYR A 285 -6.58 10.40 -7.96
C TYR A 285 -7.53 9.30 -8.44
N VAL A 286 -8.77 9.66 -8.78
CA VAL A 286 -9.74 8.71 -9.35
C VAL A 286 -9.80 8.88 -10.87
N GLU A 287 -9.43 7.84 -11.59
CA GLU A 287 -9.62 7.71 -13.02
C GLU A 287 -11.06 7.28 -13.33
N THR A 288 -11.87 8.21 -13.83
CA THR A 288 -13.19 7.91 -14.41
C THR A 288 -13.14 7.84 -15.95
N PRO A 289 -14.15 7.21 -16.58
CA PRO A 289 -14.29 7.16 -18.04
C PRO A 289 -14.26 8.50 -18.78
N SER A 290 -14.77 9.56 -18.14
CA SER A 290 -14.74 10.93 -18.64
C SER A 290 -13.35 11.55 -18.50
N LEU A 291 -12.66 11.27 -17.38
CA LEU A 291 -11.32 11.79 -17.09
C LEU A 291 -10.21 11.10 -17.88
N HIS A 292 -10.42 9.88 -18.36
CA HIS A 292 -9.50 9.23 -19.30
C HIS A 292 -9.36 9.98 -20.64
N ARG A 293 -10.30 10.89 -20.96
CA ARG A 293 -10.26 11.74 -22.18
C ARG A 293 -9.63 13.11 -21.94
N LEU A 294 -9.04 13.35 -20.77
CA LEU A 294 -8.42 14.64 -20.47
C LEU A 294 -7.25 14.94 -21.42
N PRO A 295 -7.04 16.23 -21.77
CA PRO A 295 -5.84 16.65 -22.48
C PRO A 295 -4.58 16.25 -21.70
N GLU A 296 -3.56 15.83 -22.45
CA GLU A 296 -2.30 15.31 -21.93
C GLU A 296 -1.65 16.23 -20.88
N ALA A 297 -1.65 17.55 -21.12
CA ALA A 297 -1.12 18.55 -20.19
C ALA A 297 -1.80 18.53 -18.81
N LYS A 298 -3.12 18.30 -18.77
CA LYS A 298 -3.86 18.21 -17.50
C LYS A 298 -3.53 16.93 -16.75
N ARG A 299 -3.33 15.82 -17.46
CA ARG A 299 -2.97 14.55 -16.85
C ARG A 299 -1.56 14.57 -16.27
N ARG A 300 -0.60 15.17 -16.97
CA ARG A 300 0.75 15.41 -16.44
C ARG A 300 0.73 16.24 -15.15
N ALA A 301 -0.10 17.28 -15.09
CA ALA A 301 -0.25 18.09 -13.87
C ALA A 301 -0.81 17.30 -12.67
N ILE A 302 -1.70 16.33 -12.91
CA ILE A 302 -2.22 15.44 -11.85
C ILE A 302 -1.14 14.49 -11.36
N LEU A 303 -0.40 13.86 -12.29
CA LEU A 303 0.70 12.95 -11.94
C LEU A 303 1.84 13.67 -11.22
N ALA A 304 2.19 14.89 -11.65
CA ALA A 304 3.18 15.73 -10.98
C ALA A 304 2.75 16.06 -9.55
N ALA A 305 1.46 16.28 -9.31
CA ALA A 305 0.95 16.53 -7.96
C ALA A 305 0.92 15.30 -7.07
N LEU A 306 0.61 14.12 -7.62
CA LEU A 306 0.77 12.85 -6.89
C LEU A 306 2.24 12.64 -6.52
N ARG A 307 3.17 12.85 -7.45
CA ARG A 307 4.61 12.75 -7.19
C ARG A 307 5.06 13.73 -6.10
N LEU A 308 4.60 14.98 -6.16
CA LEU A 308 4.86 15.97 -5.11
C LEU A 308 4.30 15.52 -3.74
N ALA A 309 3.12 14.92 -3.70
CA ALA A 309 2.56 14.39 -2.47
C ALA A 309 3.42 13.26 -1.89
N GLN A 310 3.91 12.36 -2.75
CA GLN A 310 4.83 11.29 -2.37
C GLN A 310 6.16 11.83 -1.83
N GLU A 311 6.75 12.84 -2.48
CA GLU A 311 7.97 13.51 -2.01
C GLU A 311 7.78 14.20 -0.64
N LEU A 312 6.56 14.62 -0.32
CA LEU A 312 6.18 15.19 0.98
C LEU A 312 5.70 14.15 2.01
N GLY A 313 5.87 12.86 1.71
CA GLY A 313 5.58 11.76 2.64
C GLY A 313 4.14 11.24 2.63
N ALA A 314 3.36 11.50 1.57
CA ALA A 314 2.06 10.87 1.39
C ALA A 314 2.19 9.46 0.78
N GLU A 315 1.32 8.54 1.21
CA GLU A 315 1.04 7.33 0.41
C GLU A 315 0.16 7.71 -0.78
N THR A 316 0.51 7.28 -1.99
CA THR A 316 -0.22 7.71 -3.20
C THR A 316 -0.87 6.55 -3.93
N ALA A 317 -2.11 6.74 -4.40
CA ALA A 317 -2.84 5.73 -5.16
C ALA A 317 -3.62 6.35 -6.31
N THR A 318 -3.71 5.60 -7.42
CA THR A 318 -4.63 5.92 -8.53
C THR A 318 -5.75 4.90 -8.56
N LEU A 319 -6.96 5.36 -8.26
CA LEU A 319 -8.16 4.52 -8.19
C LEU A 319 -8.86 4.52 -9.54
N ALA A 320 -9.48 3.40 -9.92
CA ALA A 320 -10.22 3.29 -11.18
C ALA A 320 -11.65 2.86 -10.89
N ASP A 321 -12.59 3.80 -10.99
CA ASP A 321 -14.01 3.55 -10.74
C ASP A 321 -14.87 4.44 -11.64
N PRO A 322 -16.08 4.01 -12.08
CA PRO A 322 -17.02 4.88 -12.77
C PRO A 322 -17.48 6.10 -11.95
N SER A 323 -17.46 6.03 -10.61
CA SER A 323 -17.94 7.06 -9.68
C SER A 323 -16.82 7.52 -8.75
N GLU A 324 -16.43 8.80 -8.88
CA GLU A 324 -15.38 9.43 -8.05
C GLU A 324 -15.71 9.35 -6.56
N GLU A 325 -16.95 9.63 -6.18
CA GLU A 325 -17.36 9.63 -4.77
C GLU A 325 -17.28 8.24 -4.15
N LYS A 326 -17.73 7.20 -4.85
CA LYS A 326 -17.70 5.82 -4.33
C LYS A 326 -16.28 5.34 -4.14
N ALA A 327 -15.40 5.60 -5.09
CA ALA A 327 -13.98 5.25 -4.99
C ALA A 327 -13.29 5.92 -3.80
N VAL A 328 -13.50 7.23 -3.63
CA VAL A 328 -12.91 7.98 -2.52
C VAL A 328 -13.42 7.48 -1.18
N LEU A 329 -14.73 7.24 -1.06
CA LEU A 329 -15.31 6.76 0.20
C LEU A 329 -14.91 5.32 0.53
N HIS A 330 -14.85 4.44 -0.47
CA HIS A 330 -14.36 3.08 -0.30
C HIS A 330 -12.91 3.09 0.20
N TYR A 331 -12.04 3.85 -0.49
CA TYR A 331 -10.64 3.98 -0.12
C TYR A 331 -10.45 4.59 1.28
N ALA A 332 -11.21 5.64 1.61
CA ALA A 332 -11.17 6.28 2.92
C ALA A 332 -11.53 5.29 4.03
N ARG A 333 -12.57 4.48 3.83
CA ARG A 333 -13.02 3.49 4.82
C ARG A 333 -12.06 2.32 4.94
N GLU A 334 -11.54 1.81 3.81
CA GLU A 334 -10.55 0.73 3.77
C GLU A 334 -9.26 1.11 4.51
N HIS A 335 -8.80 2.36 4.35
CA HIS A 335 -7.55 2.85 4.93
C HIS A 335 -7.76 3.66 6.24
N ASN A 336 -8.98 3.67 6.79
CA ASN A 336 -9.34 4.39 8.03
C ASN A 336 -8.98 5.89 8.02
N LEU A 337 -9.20 6.57 6.89
CA LEU A 337 -8.90 7.99 6.71
C LEU A 337 -10.13 8.83 7.08
N GLY A 338 -10.12 9.35 8.31
CA GLY A 338 -11.26 10.06 8.90
C GLY A 338 -11.50 11.47 8.34
N LYS A 339 -10.52 12.08 7.66
CA LYS A 339 -10.65 13.42 7.07
C LYS A 339 -10.37 13.41 5.57
N ILE A 340 -11.31 13.90 4.78
CA ILE A 340 -11.15 14.05 3.33
C ILE A 340 -10.83 15.51 3.00
N VAL A 341 -9.68 15.76 2.37
CA VAL A 341 -9.22 17.07 1.91
C VAL A 341 -9.45 17.21 0.41
N ILE A 342 -10.18 18.26 0.01
CA ILE A 342 -10.46 18.57 -1.40
C ILE A 342 -10.24 20.05 -1.71
N GLY A 343 -9.94 20.36 -2.97
CA GLY A 343 -9.85 21.74 -3.45
C GLY A 343 -11.23 22.35 -3.73
N ARG A 344 -11.41 23.63 -3.38
CA ARG A 344 -12.65 24.38 -3.70
C ARG A 344 -12.79 24.58 -5.21
N GLN A 345 -13.94 24.18 -5.77
CA GLN A 345 -14.24 24.42 -7.18
C GLN A 345 -14.88 25.80 -7.39
N GLN A 346 -14.36 26.57 -8.35
CA GLN A 346 -14.72 27.98 -8.58
C GLN A 346 -15.81 28.20 -9.66
N LYS A 347 -16.08 27.22 -10.52
CA LYS A 347 -17.10 27.33 -11.59
C LYS A 347 -18.34 26.49 -11.27
N ARG A 348 -19.38 27.15 -10.75
CA ARG A 348 -20.75 26.61 -10.73
C ARG A 348 -21.38 26.81 -12.12
N ARG A 349 -21.88 25.73 -12.73
CA ARG A 349 -22.89 25.84 -13.80
C ARG A 349 -24.23 26.02 -13.11
N TRP A 350 -25.05 26.98 -13.55
CA TRP A 350 -26.33 27.32 -12.91
C TRP A 350 -27.35 26.16 -12.85
N TRP A 351 -27.18 25.13 -13.70
CA TRP A 351 -28.03 23.93 -13.72
C TRP A 351 -27.49 22.74 -12.89
N ASP A 352 -26.23 22.77 -12.44
CA ASP A 352 -25.61 21.64 -11.71
C ASP A 352 -25.57 21.95 -10.22
N ARG A 353 -26.63 21.54 -9.51
CA ARG A 353 -26.91 21.96 -8.12
C ARG A 353 -26.10 21.22 -7.05
N SER A 354 -25.33 20.18 -7.38
CA SER A 354 -24.53 19.46 -6.37
C SER A 354 -23.09 19.20 -6.80
N GLY A 355 -22.13 19.93 -6.21
CA GLY A 355 -20.71 19.72 -6.44
C GLY A 355 -20.20 18.39 -5.85
N PHE A 356 -18.97 18.00 -6.20
CA PHE A 356 -18.31 16.81 -5.64
C PHE A 356 -18.29 16.80 -4.11
N ALA A 357 -18.00 17.96 -3.50
CA ALA A 357 -18.07 18.17 -2.06
C ALA A 357 -19.46 17.85 -1.48
N ASP A 358 -20.52 18.35 -2.12
CA ASP A 358 -21.90 18.14 -1.68
C ASP A 358 -22.38 16.70 -1.87
N ARG A 359 -21.80 15.97 -2.84
CA ARG A 359 -22.06 14.53 -3.03
C ARG A 359 -21.35 13.72 -1.97
N LEU A 360 -20.08 14.00 -1.67
CA LEU A 360 -19.34 13.36 -0.57
C LEU A 360 -20.04 13.58 0.78
N ALA A 361 -20.39 14.83 1.10
CA ALA A 361 -21.05 15.18 2.36
C ALA A 361 -22.40 14.46 2.56
N ARG A 362 -23.13 14.15 1.48
CA ARG A 362 -24.39 13.39 1.55
C ARG A 362 -24.19 11.88 1.75
N HIS A 363 -23.14 11.31 1.17
CA HIS A 363 -22.90 9.86 1.20
C HIS A 363 -21.98 9.40 2.34
N ALA A 364 -21.33 10.33 3.02
CA ALA A 364 -20.48 10.06 4.18
C ALA A 364 -20.63 11.15 5.27
N PRO A 365 -21.75 11.14 6.01
CA PRO A 365 -21.91 12.00 7.18
C PRO A 365 -20.95 11.63 8.33
N ASP A 366 -20.33 10.46 8.25
CA ASP A 366 -19.35 9.89 9.18
C ASP A 366 -17.91 10.40 8.97
N LEU A 367 -17.63 11.16 7.90
CA LEU A 367 -16.27 11.62 7.57
C LEU A 367 -16.17 13.14 7.58
N ASP A 368 -15.05 13.67 8.10
CA ASP A 368 -14.79 15.12 8.09
C ASP A 368 -14.40 15.57 6.68
N LEU A 369 -15.05 16.61 6.15
CA LEU A 369 -14.71 17.17 4.84
C LEU A 369 -14.03 18.54 4.98
N VAL A 370 -12.77 18.63 4.53
CA VAL A 370 -11.97 19.86 4.56
C VAL A 370 -11.83 20.41 3.13
N VAL A 371 -12.40 21.58 2.88
CA VAL A 371 -12.36 22.24 1.56
C VAL A 371 -11.37 23.39 1.55
N ILE A 372 -10.26 23.23 0.84
CA ILE A 372 -9.16 24.21 0.76
C ILE A 372 -9.41 25.19 -0.38
N ALA A 373 -9.34 26.49 -0.09
CA ALA A 373 -9.44 27.53 -1.10
C ALA A 373 -8.19 27.57 -1.99
N LEU A 374 -8.39 27.40 -3.30
CA LEU A 374 -7.36 27.59 -4.31
C LEU A 374 -7.48 29.03 -4.80
N ASP A 375 -6.45 29.83 -4.54
CA ASP A 375 -6.49 31.29 -4.71
C ASP A 375 -5.84 31.74 -6.04
N GLU A 376 -5.71 30.82 -6.98
CA GLU A 376 -5.14 31.10 -8.29
C GLU A 376 -6.28 31.20 -9.32
N LYS A 377 -6.34 32.35 -10.01
CA LYS A 377 -6.90 32.38 -11.36
C LYS A 377 -6.16 31.30 -12.13
N ALA A 378 -6.86 30.23 -12.52
CA ALA A 378 -6.30 29.17 -13.36
C ALA A 378 -5.44 29.82 -14.44
N ALA A 379 -4.12 29.64 -14.36
CA ALA A 379 -3.24 30.05 -15.43
C ALA A 379 -3.80 29.39 -16.69
N SER A 380 -4.36 30.21 -17.58
CA SER A 380 -4.82 29.75 -18.87
C SER A 380 -3.58 29.30 -19.61
N LEU A 381 -3.22 28.02 -19.49
CA LEU A 381 -2.28 27.39 -20.41
C LEU A 381 -2.75 27.77 -21.81
N PRO A 382 -1.90 28.39 -22.64
CA PRO A 382 -2.32 28.87 -23.94
C PRO A 382 -2.91 27.69 -24.71
N ALA A 383 -4.17 27.84 -25.09
CA ALA A 383 -4.89 26.89 -25.92
C ALA A 383 -4.24 26.88 -27.32
N ARG A 384 -3.10 26.21 -27.46
CA ARG A 384 -2.44 26.00 -28.75
C ARG A 384 -2.02 24.55 -28.90
N ALA A 385 -2.97 23.82 -29.44
CA ALA A 385 -2.90 22.60 -30.25
C ALA A 385 -4.08 21.73 -29.83
N SER A 386 -5.29 22.19 -30.19
CA SER A 386 -6.45 21.29 -30.23
C SER A 386 -6.07 20.12 -31.13
N ASP A 387 -6.11 18.93 -30.54
CA ASP A 387 -5.87 17.64 -31.15
C ASP A 387 -6.95 17.32 -32.21
N SER A 388 -6.90 18.04 -33.33
CA SER A 388 -7.93 18.07 -34.37
C SER A 388 -8.00 16.77 -35.19
N ARG A 389 -7.03 15.86 -35.02
CA ARG A 389 -6.97 14.59 -35.75
C ARG A 389 -7.91 13.52 -35.19
N THR A 390 -8.07 13.42 -33.86
CA THR A 390 -8.96 12.41 -33.25
C THR A 390 -10.44 12.79 -33.33
N ALA A 391 -10.77 14.09 -33.45
CA ALA A 391 -12.14 14.54 -33.71
C ALA A 391 -12.59 14.15 -35.13
N MET A 392 -11.76 14.42 -36.15
CA MET A 392 -12.10 14.18 -37.55
C MET A 392 -12.39 12.69 -37.84
N GLU A 393 -11.61 11.78 -37.27
CA GLU A 393 -11.83 10.32 -37.40
C GLU A 393 -13.11 9.85 -36.70
N LYS A 394 -13.43 10.41 -35.52
CA LYS A 394 -14.69 10.13 -34.82
C LYS A 394 -15.90 10.63 -35.60
N TRP A 395 -15.80 11.82 -36.20
CA TRP A 395 -16.83 12.37 -37.08
C TRP A 395 -17.02 11.52 -38.34
N ARG A 396 -15.94 11.02 -38.97
CA ARG A 396 -16.03 10.12 -40.12
C ARG A 396 -16.69 8.78 -39.77
N LEU A 397 -16.32 8.14 -38.66
CA LEU A 397 -16.96 6.89 -38.22
C LEU A 397 -18.44 7.07 -37.86
N GLN A 398 -18.79 8.20 -37.24
CA GLN A 398 -20.19 8.52 -36.94
C GLN A 398 -20.99 8.78 -38.22
N LEU A 399 -20.41 9.49 -39.19
CA LEU A 399 -21.06 9.76 -40.48
C LEU A 399 -21.27 8.49 -41.29
N GLN A 400 -20.27 7.60 -41.33
CA GLN A 400 -20.39 6.27 -41.94
C GLN A 400 -21.48 5.43 -41.26
N GLY A 401 -21.54 5.45 -39.92
CA GLY A 401 -22.60 4.77 -39.17
C GLY A 401 -23.99 5.31 -39.48
N CYS A 402 -24.15 6.62 -39.65
CA CYS A 402 -25.43 7.23 -40.05
C CYS A 402 -25.84 6.84 -41.48
N ILE A 403 -24.90 6.80 -42.42
CA ILE A 403 -25.18 6.40 -43.82
C ILE A 403 -25.59 4.93 -43.87
N VAL A 404 -24.87 4.05 -43.18
CA VAL A 404 -25.20 2.61 -43.11
C VAL A 404 -26.54 2.40 -42.41
N ALA A 405 -26.85 3.18 -41.38
CA ALA A 405 -28.15 3.14 -40.73
C ALA A 405 -29.28 3.45 -41.71
N ILE A 406 -29.17 4.56 -42.46
CA ILE A 406 -30.15 4.95 -43.48
C ILE A 406 -30.30 3.85 -44.54
N ALA A 407 -29.19 3.32 -45.04
CA ALA A 407 -29.19 2.26 -46.06
C ALA A 407 -29.87 0.98 -45.56
N LEU A 408 -29.56 0.53 -44.34
CA LEU A 408 -30.16 -0.68 -43.76
C LEU A 408 -31.66 -0.49 -43.51
N CYS A 409 -32.07 0.69 -43.02
CA CYS A 409 -33.48 1.01 -42.81
C CYS A 409 -34.25 1.03 -44.15
N ALA A 410 -33.64 1.58 -45.21
CA ALA A 410 -34.21 1.56 -46.55
C ALA A 410 -34.35 0.14 -47.11
N VAL A 411 -33.33 -0.71 -46.95
CA VAL A 411 -33.38 -2.12 -47.38
C VAL A 411 -34.48 -2.89 -46.64
N ILE A 412 -34.58 -2.74 -45.31
CA ILE A 412 -35.63 -3.37 -44.51
C ILE A 412 -37.01 -2.93 -45.00
N THR A 413 -37.19 -1.64 -45.31
CA THR A 413 -38.45 -1.08 -45.79
C THR A 413 -38.82 -1.61 -47.18
N VAL A 414 -37.87 -1.70 -48.11
CA VAL A 414 -38.11 -2.24 -49.47
C VAL A 414 -38.45 -3.72 -49.43
N VAL A 415 -37.70 -4.53 -48.66
CA VAL A 415 -37.98 -5.95 -48.48
C VAL A 415 -39.35 -6.16 -47.85
N ALA A 416 -39.69 -5.36 -46.83
CA ALA A 416 -40.98 -5.41 -46.18
C ALA A 416 -42.14 -5.07 -47.13
N MET A 417 -41.97 -4.04 -47.96
CA MET A 417 -42.99 -3.61 -48.91
C MET A 417 -43.21 -4.62 -50.06
N GLN A 418 -42.14 -5.29 -50.51
CA GLN A 418 -42.20 -6.19 -51.66
C GLN A 418 -42.60 -7.63 -51.29
N TRP A 419 -42.24 -8.12 -50.10
CA TRP A 419 -42.39 -9.54 -49.72
C TRP A 419 -43.26 -9.77 -48.48
N LEU A 420 -43.43 -8.75 -47.61
CA LEU A 420 -44.07 -8.92 -46.29
C LEU A 420 -45.39 -8.15 -46.14
N MET A 421 -45.96 -7.62 -47.23
CA MET A 421 -47.28 -6.95 -47.23
C MET A 421 -48.43 -7.85 -46.74
N ALA A 422 -48.27 -9.18 -46.76
CA ALA A 422 -49.24 -10.15 -46.27
C ALA A 422 -49.13 -10.44 -44.76
N PHE A 423 -48.10 -9.94 -44.08
CA PHE A 423 -47.85 -10.20 -42.66
C PHE A 423 -48.45 -9.11 -41.78
N GLU A 424 -48.81 -9.49 -40.55
CA GLU A 424 -49.28 -8.53 -39.55
C GLU A 424 -48.22 -7.47 -39.21
N ALA A 425 -48.69 -6.26 -38.93
CA ALA A 425 -47.88 -5.09 -38.58
C ALA A 425 -46.89 -5.36 -37.42
N ALA A 426 -47.23 -6.24 -36.48
CA ALA A 426 -46.38 -6.61 -35.35
C ALA A 426 -45.06 -7.29 -35.79
N ASN A 427 -45.09 -8.16 -36.81
CA ASN A 427 -43.91 -8.86 -37.30
C ASN A 427 -42.94 -7.92 -38.01
N LEU A 428 -43.47 -6.90 -38.69
CA LEU A 428 -42.69 -5.86 -39.34
C LEU A 428 -41.93 -5.01 -38.31
N VAL A 429 -42.56 -4.66 -37.19
CA VAL A 429 -41.92 -3.93 -36.08
C VAL A 429 -40.72 -4.70 -35.52
N MET A 430 -40.83 -6.02 -35.37
CA MET A 430 -39.71 -6.85 -34.91
C MET A 430 -38.51 -6.82 -35.87
N LEU A 431 -38.75 -6.78 -37.18
CA LEU A 431 -37.69 -6.68 -38.20
C LEU A 431 -36.98 -5.32 -38.15
N TYR A 432 -37.73 -4.24 -37.95
CA TYR A 432 -37.16 -2.91 -37.75
C TYR A 432 -36.33 -2.82 -36.47
N LEU A 433 -36.79 -3.43 -35.37
CA LEU A 433 -36.03 -3.53 -34.13
C LEU A 433 -34.74 -4.32 -34.30
N LEU A 434 -34.75 -5.41 -35.08
CA LEU A 434 -33.54 -6.17 -35.39
C LEU A 434 -32.50 -5.33 -36.13
N GLY A 435 -32.93 -4.49 -37.09
CA GLY A 435 -32.05 -3.53 -37.77
C GLY A 435 -31.40 -2.54 -36.81
N VAL A 436 -32.17 -2.00 -35.84
CA VAL A 436 -31.65 -1.10 -34.80
C VAL A 436 -30.61 -1.80 -33.92
N VAL A 437 -30.82 -3.08 -33.58
CA VAL A 437 -29.86 -3.90 -32.82
C VAL A 437 -28.55 -4.04 -33.59
N ILE A 438 -28.59 -4.39 -34.87
CA ILE A 438 -27.40 -4.56 -35.71
C ILE A 438 -26.59 -3.25 -35.78
N ILE A 439 -27.27 -2.12 -35.98
CA ILE A 439 -26.63 -0.79 -36.03
C ILE A 439 -26.04 -0.41 -34.67
N ALA A 440 -26.73 -0.70 -33.56
CA ALA A 440 -26.20 -0.50 -32.22
C ALA A 440 -24.92 -1.33 -32.00
N LEU A 441 -24.95 -2.61 -32.40
CA LEU A 441 -23.86 -3.57 -32.30
C LEU A 441 -22.67 -3.25 -33.19
N LEU A 442 -22.83 -2.51 -34.28
CA LEU A 442 -21.75 -2.17 -35.23
C LEU A 442 -21.26 -0.73 -35.07
N TYR A 443 -22.14 0.27 -34.92
CA TYR A 443 -21.79 1.69 -34.99
C TYR A 443 -22.10 2.50 -33.71
N GLY A 444 -22.75 1.89 -32.71
CA GLY A 444 -22.95 2.47 -31.39
C GLY A 444 -24.19 3.35 -31.24
N ARG A 445 -24.25 4.15 -30.15
CA ARG A 445 -25.49 4.80 -29.67
C ARG A 445 -26.11 5.78 -30.66
N TRP A 446 -25.34 6.74 -31.16
CA TRP A 446 -25.89 7.83 -31.98
C TRP A 446 -26.48 7.34 -33.32
N PRO A 447 -25.82 6.45 -34.08
CA PRO A 447 -26.40 5.85 -35.27
C PRO A 447 -27.64 4.98 -34.99
N SER A 448 -27.69 4.27 -33.86
CA SER A 448 -28.85 3.46 -33.45
C SER A 448 -30.07 4.31 -33.10
N VAL A 449 -29.87 5.46 -32.43
CA VAL A 449 -30.95 6.43 -32.18
C VAL A 449 -31.50 6.98 -33.50
N LEU A 450 -30.61 7.36 -34.41
CA LEU A 450 -31.01 7.85 -35.74
C LEU A 450 -31.80 6.76 -36.52
N ALA A 451 -31.31 5.52 -36.50
CA ALA A 451 -32.00 4.39 -37.12
C ALA A 451 -33.40 4.15 -36.53
N THR A 452 -33.55 4.29 -35.21
CA THR A 452 -34.84 4.12 -34.53
C THR A 452 -35.84 5.18 -34.97
N VAL A 453 -35.42 6.45 -35.05
CA VAL A 453 -36.27 7.56 -35.54
C VAL A 453 -36.67 7.34 -37.00
N ILE A 454 -35.70 6.99 -37.86
CA ILE A 454 -35.97 6.68 -39.27
C ILE A 454 -36.94 5.52 -39.39
N ASN A 455 -36.78 4.46 -38.59
CA ASN A 455 -37.67 3.30 -38.63
C ASN A 455 -39.09 3.63 -38.18
N VAL A 456 -39.27 4.47 -37.15
CA VAL A 456 -40.60 4.95 -36.74
C VAL A 456 -41.28 5.70 -37.89
N VAL A 457 -40.54 6.63 -38.51
CA VAL A 457 -41.07 7.45 -39.62
C VAL A 457 -41.36 6.60 -40.85
N SER A 458 -40.48 5.68 -41.23
CA SER A 458 -40.68 4.76 -42.35
C SER A 458 -41.87 3.82 -42.09
N PHE A 459 -42.02 3.33 -40.86
CA PHE A 459 -43.14 2.45 -40.53
C PHE A 459 -44.49 3.18 -40.67
N ASP A 460 -44.58 4.41 -40.15
CA ASP A 460 -45.79 5.25 -40.23
C ASP A 460 -46.15 5.55 -41.70
N LEU A 461 -45.18 5.97 -42.50
CA LEU A 461 -45.41 6.37 -43.89
C LEU A 461 -45.85 5.21 -44.81
N PHE A 462 -45.27 4.01 -44.63
CA PHE A 462 -45.45 2.91 -45.58
C PHE A 462 -46.46 1.84 -45.14
N PHE A 463 -46.63 1.62 -43.83
CA PHE A 463 -47.40 0.48 -43.30
C PHE A 463 -48.64 0.86 -42.50
N VAL A 464 -48.75 2.09 -41.97
CA VAL A 464 -49.95 2.58 -41.29
C VAL A 464 -50.91 3.21 -42.31
N ALA A 465 -52.21 2.91 -42.20
CA ALA A 465 -53.23 3.48 -43.07
C ALA A 465 -53.76 4.81 -42.49
N PRO A 466 -53.92 5.89 -43.29
CA PRO A 466 -53.70 5.99 -44.73
C PRO A 466 -52.23 6.16 -45.12
N ARG A 467 -51.75 5.29 -46.03
CA ARG A 467 -50.35 5.25 -46.49
C ARG A 467 -49.96 6.56 -47.17
N GLY A 468 -48.73 7.02 -46.95
CA GLY A 468 -48.18 8.24 -47.55
C GLY A 468 -48.54 9.54 -46.81
N THR A 469 -49.14 9.45 -45.62
CA THR A 469 -49.43 10.61 -44.76
C THR A 469 -48.91 10.38 -43.34
N LEU A 470 -48.36 11.41 -42.70
CA LEU A 470 -47.98 11.39 -41.28
C LEU A 470 -49.21 11.69 -40.40
N ALA A 471 -50.30 10.96 -40.61
CA ALA A 471 -51.57 11.16 -39.91
C ALA A 471 -51.71 10.10 -38.82
N VAL A 472 -51.21 10.43 -37.62
CA VAL A 472 -51.31 9.57 -36.44
C VAL A 472 -52.73 9.67 -35.87
N SER A 473 -53.67 8.98 -36.49
CA SER A 473 -55.09 8.98 -36.11
C SER A 473 -55.49 7.84 -35.17
N ASP A 474 -54.61 6.84 -34.97
CA ASP A 474 -54.88 5.67 -34.13
C ASP A 474 -53.88 5.54 -32.98
N VAL A 475 -54.42 5.52 -31.76
CA VAL A 475 -53.70 5.45 -30.48
C VAL A 475 -52.91 4.14 -30.35
N GLN A 476 -53.32 3.07 -31.04
CA GLN A 476 -52.63 1.78 -31.04
C GLN A 476 -51.22 1.86 -31.64
N TYR A 477 -51.01 2.69 -32.67
CA TYR A 477 -49.69 2.88 -33.28
C TYR A 477 -48.79 3.82 -32.47
N LEU A 478 -49.37 4.81 -31.77
CA LEU A 478 -48.63 5.66 -30.81
C LEU A 478 -47.93 4.83 -29.73
N LEU A 479 -48.64 3.83 -29.18
CA LEU A 479 -48.06 2.92 -28.19
C LEU A 479 -46.90 2.11 -28.79
N THR A 480 -47.08 1.60 -30.00
CA THR A 480 -46.05 0.83 -30.73
C THR A 480 -44.81 1.67 -31.00
N PHE A 481 -44.96 2.93 -31.41
CA PHE A 481 -43.86 3.87 -31.62
C PHE A 481 -43.12 4.19 -30.32
N GLY A 482 -43.85 4.42 -29.23
CA GLY A 482 -43.28 4.66 -27.91
C GLY A 482 -42.45 3.49 -27.40
N VAL A 483 -42.97 2.26 -27.55
CA VAL A 483 -42.25 1.03 -27.18
C VAL A 483 -41.03 0.82 -28.09
N MET A 484 -41.17 0.96 -29.41
CA MET A 484 -40.07 0.78 -30.36
C MET A 484 -38.94 1.78 -30.10
N LEU A 485 -39.28 3.04 -29.81
CA LEU A 485 -38.33 4.08 -29.46
C LEU A 485 -37.61 3.77 -28.13
N THR A 486 -38.37 3.34 -27.12
CA THR A 486 -37.82 2.99 -25.79
C THR A 486 -36.88 1.80 -25.88
N VAL A 487 -37.27 0.74 -26.61
CA VAL A 487 -36.45 -0.46 -26.82
C VAL A 487 -35.19 -0.11 -27.62
N GLY A 488 -35.31 0.68 -28.69
CA GLY A 488 -34.16 1.15 -29.47
C GLY A 488 -33.18 1.98 -28.64
N LEU A 489 -33.68 2.88 -27.78
CA LEU A 489 -32.87 3.67 -26.84
C LEU A 489 -32.20 2.80 -25.78
N LEU A 490 -32.92 1.82 -25.22
CA LEU A 490 -32.41 0.89 -24.21
C LEU A 490 -31.26 0.05 -24.78
N ILE A 491 -31.45 -0.53 -25.96
CA ILE A 491 -30.44 -1.30 -26.69
C ILE A 491 -29.24 -0.41 -27.04
N GLY A 492 -29.49 0.80 -27.57
CA GLY A 492 -28.44 1.77 -27.87
C GLY A 492 -27.60 2.18 -26.65
N ASN A 493 -28.20 2.20 -25.45
CA ASN A 493 -27.50 2.51 -24.19
C ASN A 493 -26.70 1.31 -23.66
N LEU A 494 -27.30 0.11 -23.64
CA LEU A 494 -26.66 -1.13 -23.19
C LEU A 494 -25.44 -1.47 -24.07
N THR A 495 -25.57 -1.37 -25.39
CA THR A 495 -24.46 -1.66 -26.32
C THR A 495 -23.31 -0.65 -26.20
N ALA A 496 -23.61 0.61 -25.89
CA ALA A 496 -22.58 1.62 -25.61
C ALA A 496 -21.79 1.30 -24.33
N GLY A 497 -22.47 0.79 -23.29
CA GLY A 497 -21.86 0.34 -22.04
C GLY A 497 -20.93 -0.87 -22.24
N VAL A 498 -21.41 -1.93 -22.90
CA VAL A 498 -20.65 -3.18 -23.12
C VAL A 498 -19.41 -2.94 -24.00
N ARG A 499 -19.52 -2.13 -25.06
CA ARG A 499 -18.36 -1.80 -25.92
C ARG A 499 -17.30 -0.97 -25.22
N TYR A 500 -17.73 -0.08 -24.32
CA TYR A 500 -16.80 0.70 -23.52
C TYR A 500 -15.99 -0.22 -22.59
N GLN A 501 -16.67 -1.14 -21.90
CA GLN A 501 -16.02 -2.11 -21.02
C GLN A 501 -15.09 -3.09 -21.76
N ALA A 502 -15.52 -3.63 -22.91
CA ALA A 502 -14.69 -4.55 -23.71
C ALA A 502 -13.43 -3.88 -24.29
N ARG A 503 -13.52 -2.60 -24.69
CA ARG A 503 -12.36 -1.84 -25.18
C ARG A 503 -11.36 -1.56 -24.07
N VAL A 504 -11.84 -1.21 -22.88
CA VAL A 504 -11.00 -0.97 -21.70
C VAL A 504 -10.33 -2.26 -21.22
N ALA A 505 -11.02 -3.40 -21.26
CA ALA A 505 -10.46 -4.70 -20.90
C ALA A 505 -9.32 -5.14 -21.85
N ARG A 506 -9.50 -5.00 -23.17
CA ARG A 506 -8.45 -5.35 -24.16
C ARG A 506 -7.20 -4.49 -24.04
N TYR A 507 -7.35 -3.21 -23.71
CA TYR A 507 -6.22 -2.31 -23.51
C TYR A 507 -5.40 -2.69 -22.26
N ARG A 508 -6.06 -3.24 -21.22
CA ARG A 508 -5.40 -3.79 -20.02
C ARG A 508 -4.65 -5.09 -20.33
N GLU A 509 -5.26 -5.98 -21.11
CA GLU A 509 -4.67 -7.27 -21.51
C GLU A 509 -3.40 -7.09 -22.34
N GLN A 510 -3.41 -6.21 -23.35
CA GLN A 510 -2.24 -5.94 -24.20
C GLN A 510 -1.06 -5.39 -23.39
N ARG A 511 -1.32 -4.50 -22.42
CA ARG A 511 -0.27 -3.91 -21.58
C ARG A 511 0.45 -4.95 -20.73
N THR A 512 -0.31 -5.83 -20.06
CA THR A 512 0.28 -6.88 -19.22
C THR A 512 1.06 -7.88 -20.06
N ARG A 513 0.57 -8.20 -21.27
CA ARG A 513 1.25 -9.12 -22.19
C ARG A 513 2.61 -8.58 -22.65
N HIS A 514 2.70 -7.32 -23.06
CA HIS A 514 3.96 -6.70 -23.47
C HIS A 514 5.01 -6.68 -22.34
N LEU A 515 4.59 -6.39 -21.11
CA LEU A 515 5.48 -6.43 -19.93
C LEU A 515 5.94 -7.86 -19.61
N TYR A 516 5.06 -8.84 -19.70
CA TYR A 516 5.36 -10.24 -19.41
C TYR A 516 6.32 -10.85 -20.44
N GLU A 517 6.07 -10.66 -21.74
CA GLU A 517 6.94 -11.17 -22.82
C GLU A 517 8.36 -10.58 -22.70
N MET A 518 8.47 -9.30 -22.34
CA MET A 518 9.76 -8.64 -22.12
C MET A 518 10.49 -9.14 -20.87
N SER A 519 9.80 -9.23 -19.73
CA SER A 519 10.37 -9.77 -18.49
C SER A 519 10.92 -11.18 -18.71
N LYS A 520 10.17 -12.03 -19.44
CA LYS A 520 10.60 -13.37 -19.82
C LYS A 520 11.84 -13.36 -20.73
N ALA A 521 11.88 -12.48 -21.74
CA ALA A 521 13.03 -12.37 -22.64
C ALA A 521 14.30 -11.89 -21.90
N LEU A 522 14.17 -10.90 -21.02
CA LEU A 522 15.26 -10.38 -20.19
C LEU A 522 15.71 -11.35 -19.09
N ALA A 523 14.85 -12.27 -18.65
CA ALA A 523 15.20 -13.31 -17.69
C ALA A 523 16.13 -14.37 -18.30
N VAL A 524 16.05 -14.62 -19.62
CA VAL A 524 16.84 -15.63 -20.33
C VAL A 524 18.21 -15.10 -20.79
N GLY A 525 18.38 -13.78 -20.90
CA GLY A 525 19.65 -13.16 -21.33
C GLY A 525 20.82 -13.56 -20.42
N ARG A 526 21.88 -14.11 -21.03
CA ARG A 526 23.08 -14.62 -20.31
C ARG A 526 24.28 -13.69 -20.41
N SER A 527 24.25 -12.71 -21.31
CA SER A 527 25.33 -11.75 -21.55
C SER A 527 24.81 -10.31 -21.56
N ARG A 528 25.72 -9.34 -21.43
CA ARG A 528 25.37 -7.91 -21.50
C ARG A 528 24.87 -7.54 -22.91
N GLU A 529 25.44 -8.17 -23.92
CA GLU A 529 25.13 -8.03 -25.34
C GLU A 529 23.72 -8.57 -25.66
N ASP A 530 23.33 -9.71 -25.09
CA ASP A 530 21.98 -10.28 -25.26
C ASP A 530 20.92 -9.35 -24.66
N ILE A 531 21.19 -8.79 -23.48
CA ILE A 531 20.28 -7.84 -22.82
C ILE A 531 20.14 -6.57 -23.67
N ALA A 532 21.24 -6.03 -24.20
CA ALA A 532 21.23 -4.88 -25.08
C ALA A 532 20.40 -5.13 -26.34
N ALA A 533 20.71 -6.21 -27.07
CA ALA A 533 20.03 -6.55 -28.32
C ALA A 533 18.52 -6.84 -28.12
N THR A 534 18.17 -7.51 -27.02
CA THR A 534 16.76 -7.79 -26.68
C THR A 534 16.01 -6.49 -26.34
N SER A 535 16.64 -5.61 -25.56
CA SER A 535 16.05 -4.32 -25.19
C SER A 535 15.81 -3.44 -26.41
N GLU A 536 16.79 -3.35 -27.30
CA GLU A 536 16.71 -2.51 -28.50
C GLU A 536 15.67 -3.01 -29.50
N ARG A 537 15.62 -4.32 -29.75
CA ARG A 537 14.62 -4.94 -30.63
C ARG A 537 13.20 -4.69 -30.13
N PHE A 538 13.01 -4.76 -28.81
CA PHE A 538 11.72 -4.55 -28.19
C PHE A 538 11.28 -3.08 -28.25
N ILE A 539 12.20 -2.15 -28.00
CA ILE A 539 11.88 -0.71 -28.10
C ILE A 539 11.51 -0.33 -29.54
N ALA A 540 12.23 -0.90 -30.52
CA ALA A 540 11.90 -0.73 -31.93
C ALA A 540 10.50 -1.24 -32.29
N SER A 541 10.09 -2.42 -31.81
CA SER A 541 8.79 -2.99 -32.15
C SER A 541 7.62 -2.32 -31.42
N THR A 542 7.82 -1.92 -30.16
CA THR A 542 6.74 -1.42 -29.28
C THR A 542 6.54 0.08 -29.39
N PHE A 543 7.62 0.85 -29.41
CA PHE A 543 7.56 2.33 -29.41
C PHE A 543 7.80 2.92 -30.79
N GLN A 544 8.08 2.10 -31.81
CA GLN A 544 8.51 2.56 -33.14
C GLN A 544 9.66 3.57 -33.02
N ALA A 545 10.61 3.27 -32.12
CA ALA A 545 11.72 4.13 -31.75
C ALA A 545 13.04 3.41 -31.97
N ARG A 546 14.05 4.14 -32.44
CA ARG A 546 15.42 3.65 -32.43
C ARG A 546 15.91 3.71 -30.99
N SER A 547 16.75 2.77 -30.58
CA SER A 547 17.36 2.84 -29.26
C SER A 547 18.75 2.24 -29.25
N GLN A 548 19.57 2.70 -28.31
CA GLN A 548 20.91 2.18 -28.08
C GLN A 548 21.21 2.09 -26.59
N LEU A 549 21.72 0.93 -26.14
CA LEU A 549 22.14 0.70 -24.77
C LEU A 549 23.63 1.03 -24.60
N LEU A 550 23.95 1.94 -23.67
CA LEU A 550 25.31 2.36 -23.33
C LEU A 550 25.68 1.82 -21.96
N LEU A 551 26.75 1.03 -21.87
CA LEU A 551 27.30 0.58 -20.59
C LEU A 551 28.69 1.21 -20.35
N PRO A 552 29.07 1.44 -19.09
CA PRO A 552 30.41 1.89 -18.76
C PRO A 552 31.44 0.77 -19.01
N ASP A 553 32.54 1.12 -19.67
CA ASP A 553 33.74 0.29 -19.78
C ASP A 553 34.57 0.31 -18.48
N GLU A 554 35.72 -0.39 -18.45
CA GLU A 554 36.63 -0.41 -17.31
C GLU A 554 37.19 0.98 -16.94
N THR A 555 37.16 1.93 -17.88
CA THR A 555 37.57 3.34 -17.70
C THR A 555 36.39 4.27 -17.42
N LEU A 556 35.20 3.73 -17.16
CA LEU A 556 33.93 4.44 -16.94
C LEU A 556 33.47 5.27 -18.14
N ARG A 557 33.94 4.97 -19.36
CA ARG A 557 33.42 5.56 -20.59
C ARG A 557 32.21 4.77 -21.06
N LEU A 558 31.15 5.50 -21.39
CA LEU A 558 29.92 4.91 -21.89
C LEU A 558 30.13 4.49 -23.35
N THR A 559 30.02 3.20 -23.62
CA THR A 559 30.18 2.62 -24.96
C THR A 559 28.95 1.81 -25.35
N PRO A 560 28.53 1.86 -26.63
CA PRO A 560 27.45 1.03 -27.12
C PRO A 560 27.90 -0.43 -27.24
N LEU A 561 27.09 -1.37 -26.73
CA LEU A 561 27.37 -2.80 -26.84
C LEU A 561 26.99 -3.40 -28.20
N THR A 562 26.04 -2.76 -28.88
CA THR A 562 25.53 -3.16 -30.19
C THR A 562 25.80 -2.05 -31.20
N GLN A 563 26.09 -2.45 -32.44
CA GLN A 563 26.20 -1.54 -33.58
C GLN A 563 24.93 -1.68 -34.44
N PRO A 564 23.90 -0.84 -34.24
CA PRO A 564 22.72 -0.86 -35.07
C PRO A 564 23.04 -0.35 -36.49
N ALA A 565 22.24 -0.76 -37.48
CA ALA A 565 22.40 -0.36 -38.88
C ALA A 565 22.31 1.17 -39.12
N ALA A 566 21.72 1.91 -38.18
CA ALA A 566 21.71 3.38 -38.16
C ALA A 566 21.99 3.86 -36.72
N ALA A 567 23.21 4.33 -36.47
CA ALA A 567 23.62 4.83 -35.16
C ALA A 567 22.86 6.12 -34.80
N ILE A 568 22.43 6.22 -33.55
CA ILE A 568 21.88 7.46 -32.99
C ILE A 568 23.07 8.37 -32.68
N THR A 569 23.03 9.64 -33.06
CA THR A 569 24.02 10.63 -32.61
C THR A 569 23.54 11.28 -31.33
N TRP A 570 24.25 11.07 -30.22
CA TRP A 570 24.04 11.75 -28.94
C TRP A 570 25.23 12.63 -28.58
N ASP A 571 25.02 13.51 -27.60
CA ASP A 571 26.07 14.29 -26.98
C ASP A 571 26.61 13.55 -25.75
N ASP A 572 27.90 13.21 -25.78
CA ASP A 572 28.58 12.48 -24.71
C ASP A 572 28.57 13.23 -23.37
N ALA A 573 28.54 14.57 -23.39
CA ALA A 573 28.45 15.36 -22.16
C ALA A 573 27.09 15.19 -21.49
N ILE A 574 26.02 15.13 -22.28
CA ILE A 574 24.65 14.91 -21.77
C ILE A 574 24.51 13.49 -21.26
N ALA A 575 25.03 12.50 -22.02
CA ALA A 575 25.04 11.11 -21.60
C ALA A 575 25.77 10.97 -20.25
N ARG A 576 26.99 11.50 -20.14
CA ARG A 576 27.77 11.44 -18.90
C ARG A 576 27.07 12.11 -17.71
N TRP A 577 26.49 13.30 -17.92
CA TRP A 577 25.71 13.97 -16.87
C TRP A 577 24.53 13.12 -16.40
N SER A 578 23.78 12.53 -17.34
CA SER A 578 22.63 11.67 -17.03
C SER A 578 23.05 10.42 -16.25
N PHE A 579 24.21 9.85 -16.57
CA PHE A 579 24.78 8.70 -15.86
C PHE A 579 25.20 9.06 -14.43
N ASP A 580 25.96 10.15 -14.27
CA ASP A 580 26.50 10.59 -12.98
C ASP A 580 25.40 11.08 -12.03
N LYS A 581 24.38 11.78 -12.53
CA LYS A 581 23.24 12.28 -11.74
C LYS A 581 22.10 11.29 -11.61
N GLY A 582 22.07 10.25 -12.44
CA GLY A 582 20.97 9.28 -12.49
C GLY A 582 19.62 9.92 -12.82
N GLN A 583 19.63 10.99 -13.64
CA GLN A 583 18.42 11.71 -14.06
C GLN A 583 18.23 11.62 -15.58
N PRO A 584 16.98 11.52 -16.07
CA PRO A 584 16.71 11.48 -17.50
C PRO A 584 16.98 12.84 -18.14
N ALA A 585 17.42 12.83 -19.40
CA ALA A 585 17.73 14.03 -20.18
C ALA A 585 17.17 13.94 -21.60
N GLY A 586 17.04 15.09 -22.27
CA GLY A 586 16.62 15.16 -23.66
C GLY A 586 15.12 15.37 -23.85
N ALA A 587 14.61 14.94 -25.01
CA ALA A 587 13.22 15.14 -25.40
C ALA A 587 12.24 14.74 -24.30
N GLY A 588 11.38 15.68 -23.89
CA GLY A 588 10.34 15.40 -22.90
C GLY A 588 10.74 15.47 -21.43
N THR A 589 11.95 15.94 -21.14
CA THR A 589 12.46 16.16 -19.78
C THR A 589 12.71 17.65 -19.51
N ASP A 590 12.91 18.01 -18.24
CA ASP A 590 13.26 19.39 -17.86
C ASP A 590 14.72 19.73 -18.17
N THR A 591 15.55 18.73 -18.51
CA THR A 591 16.97 18.90 -18.82
C THR A 591 17.22 18.74 -20.31
N LEU A 592 17.52 19.85 -20.99
CA LEU A 592 17.81 19.91 -22.43
C LEU A 592 16.69 19.33 -23.32
N PRO A 593 15.45 19.86 -23.28
CA PRO A 593 14.32 19.33 -24.05
C PRO A 593 14.43 19.46 -25.57
N GLY A 594 15.45 20.17 -26.08
CA GLY A 594 15.59 20.53 -27.50
C GLY A 594 16.21 19.46 -28.40
N VAL A 595 16.74 18.37 -27.85
CA VAL A 595 17.33 17.27 -28.64
C VAL A 595 16.27 16.26 -29.09
N PRO A 596 16.44 15.58 -30.24
CA PRO A 596 15.43 14.67 -30.80
C PRO A 596 15.37 13.29 -30.13
N TYR A 597 16.24 13.03 -29.15
CA TYR A 597 16.34 11.76 -28.42
C TYR A 597 16.12 11.97 -26.91
N GLN A 598 15.74 10.91 -26.21
CA GLN A 598 15.60 10.85 -24.77
C GLN A 598 16.67 9.90 -24.20
N ILE A 599 17.36 10.32 -23.15
CA ILE A 599 18.35 9.54 -22.42
C ILE A 599 17.75 9.11 -21.09
N LEU A 600 17.73 7.80 -20.83
CA LEU A 600 17.12 7.20 -19.66
C LEU A 600 18.17 6.41 -18.86
N PRO A 601 18.45 6.78 -17.60
CA PRO A 601 19.41 6.08 -16.77
C PRO A 601 18.85 4.72 -16.28
N LEU A 602 19.64 3.66 -16.45
CA LEU A 602 19.35 2.31 -15.98
C LEU A 602 19.74 2.18 -14.51
N LYS A 603 18.91 2.73 -13.63
CA LYS A 603 19.22 2.83 -12.20
C LYS A 603 18.63 1.67 -11.40
N SER A 604 19.44 1.12 -10.49
CA SER A 604 19.03 0.22 -9.40
C SER A 604 19.06 0.96 -8.05
N ALA A 605 18.70 0.29 -6.95
CA ALA A 605 18.78 0.87 -5.61
C ALA A 605 20.22 1.29 -5.23
N THR A 606 21.23 0.60 -5.79
CA THR A 606 22.64 0.74 -5.39
C THR A 606 23.45 1.65 -6.32
N ARG A 607 23.24 1.56 -7.65
CA ARG A 607 23.97 2.35 -8.66
C ARG A 607 23.26 2.48 -10.01
N THR A 608 23.76 3.37 -10.86
CA THR A 608 23.41 3.46 -12.28
C THR A 608 24.26 2.46 -13.08
N TRP A 609 23.62 1.55 -13.79
CA TRP A 609 24.27 0.47 -14.55
C TRP A 609 24.68 0.89 -15.97
N GLY A 610 23.97 1.86 -16.54
CA GLY A 610 24.19 2.35 -17.89
C GLY A 610 23.10 3.34 -18.29
N LEU A 611 23.05 3.65 -19.58
CA LEU A 611 22.04 4.51 -20.17
C LEU A 611 21.34 3.82 -21.33
N LEU A 612 20.08 4.17 -21.52
CA LEU A 612 19.30 3.83 -22.70
C LEU A 612 18.99 5.11 -23.46
N VAL A 613 19.51 5.24 -24.67
CA VAL A 613 19.18 6.33 -25.58
C VAL A 613 18.03 5.88 -26.46
N VAL A 614 16.97 6.69 -26.55
CA VAL A 614 15.76 6.39 -27.34
C VAL A 614 15.44 7.56 -28.25
N GLU A 615 15.40 7.32 -29.56
CA GLU A 615 15.03 8.31 -30.56
C GLU A 615 13.75 7.86 -31.28
N PRO A 616 12.59 8.45 -30.94
CA PRO A 616 11.31 8.03 -31.51
C PRO A 616 11.13 8.55 -32.95
N ALA A 617 10.49 7.75 -33.81
CA ALA A 617 10.06 8.22 -35.13
C ALA A 617 9.02 9.36 -35.04
N ASN A 618 8.23 9.38 -33.96
CA ASN A 618 7.29 10.46 -33.66
C ASN A 618 7.33 10.80 -32.17
N LEU A 619 8.00 11.91 -31.84
CA LEU A 619 8.10 12.43 -30.47
C LEU A 619 6.73 12.50 -29.79
N ARG A 620 5.66 12.92 -30.48
CA ARG A 620 4.33 13.05 -29.86
C ARG A 620 3.76 11.71 -29.38
N GLN A 621 4.13 10.59 -30.00
CA GLN A 621 3.67 9.27 -29.59
C GLN A 621 4.42 8.75 -28.37
N LEU A 622 5.74 8.97 -28.30
CA LEU A 622 6.55 8.59 -27.13
C LEU A 622 6.19 9.43 -25.90
N MET A 623 5.78 10.67 -26.11
CA MET A 623 5.43 11.61 -25.04
C MET A 623 4.11 11.31 -24.32
N ILE A 624 3.31 10.37 -24.85
CA ILE A 624 2.06 9.93 -24.23
C ILE A 624 2.38 9.33 -22.83
N PRO A 625 1.71 9.76 -21.74
CA PRO A 625 2.05 9.32 -20.39
C PRO A 625 2.04 7.80 -20.18
N GLU A 626 1.13 7.08 -20.84
CA GLU A 626 1.14 5.61 -20.81
C GLU A 626 2.39 4.99 -21.43
N GLN A 627 2.87 5.56 -22.54
CA GLN A 627 4.09 5.12 -23.21
C GLN A 627 5.32 5.48 -22.37
N GLN A 628 5.35 6.67 -21.76
CA GLN A 628 6.42 7.05 -20.83
C GLN A 628 6.49 6.12 -19.62
N ARG A 629 5.35 5.83 -18.97
CA ARG A 629 5.32 4.90 -17.83
C ARG A 629 5.73 3.48 -18.23
N LEU A 630 5.33 3.04 -19.42
CA LEU A 630 5.74 1.74 -19.94
C LEU A 630 7.25 1.71 -20.19
N LEU A 631 7.81 2.78 -20.78
CA LEU A 631 9.23 2.95 -21.02
C LEU A 631 10.04 2.99 -19.72
N GLU A 632 9.59 3.74 -18.71
CA GLU A 632 10.19 3.75 -17.36
C GLU A 632 10.20 2.35 -16.73
N THR A 633 9.09 1.62 -16.85
CA THR A 633 9.01 0.24 -16.35
C THR A 633 10.02 -0.66 -17.08
N PHE A 634 10.22 -0.47 -18.38
CA PHE A 634 11.24 -1.21 -19.13
C PHE A 634 12.66 -0.84 -18.70
N THR A 635 12.96 0.44 -18.51
CA THR A 635 14.26 0.89 -18.00
C THR A 635 14.60 0.22 -16.67
N LEU A 636 13.62 0.06 -15.77
CA LEU A 636 13.78 -0.66 -14.50
C LEU A 636 14.04 -2.15 -14.69
N LEU A 637 13.29 -2.83 -15.57
CA LEU A 637 13.50 -4.26 -15.84
C LEU A 637 14.87 -4.54 -16.46
N VAL A 638 15.34 -3.67 -17.35
CA VAL A 638 16.68 -3.77 -17.94
C VAL A 638 17.76 -3.54 -16.87
N ALA A 639 17.60 -2.52 -16.02
CA ALA A 639 18.52 -2.28 -14.91
C ALA A 639 18.61 -3.48 -13.95
N SER A 640 17.46 -4.09 -13.61
CA SER A 640 17.41 -5.29 -12.75
C SER A 640 18.07 -6.51 -13.41
N ALA A 641 17.93 -6.67 -14.74
CA ALA A 641 18.60 -7.74 -15.47
C ALA A 641 20.13 -7.57 -15.49
N LEU A 642 20.61 -6.35 -15.68
CA LEU A 642 22.05 -6.02 -15.62
C LEU A 642 22.62 -6.22 -14.21
N GLU A 643 21.89 -5.80 -13.18
CA GLU A 643 22.26 -6.01 -11.77
C GLU A 643 22.40 -7.50 -11.45
N ARG A 644 21.41 -8.30 -11.85
CA ARG A 644 21.45 -9.76 -11.66
C ARG A 644 22.66 -10.40 -12.32
N LEU A 645 22.96 -10.06 -13.58
CA LEU A 645 24.14 -10.61 -14.28
C LEU A 645 25.45 -10.24 -13.55
N ALA A 646 25.56 -9.01 -13.05
CA ALA A 646 26.77 -8.58 -12.35
C ALA A 646 26.92 -9.23 -10.98
N LEU A 647 25.82 -9.45 -10.25
CA LEU A 647 25.84 -10.18 -8.97
C LEU A 647 26.27 -11.63 -9.19
N THR A 648 25.69 -12.32 -10.18
CA THR A 648 26.08 -13.70 -10.53
C THR A 648 27.57 -13.80 -10.91
N ALA A 649 28.08 -12.86 -11.71
CA ALA A 649 29.50 -12.82 -12.07
C ALA A 649 30.41 -12.57 -10.85
N SER A 650 29.98 -11.72 -9.92
CA SER A 650 30.72 -11.45 -8.67
C SER A 650 30.76 -12.67 -7.75
N GLU A 651 29.66 -13.42 -7.64
CA GLU A 651 29.58 -14.65 -6.85
C GLU A 651 30.50 -15.74 -7.43
N GLU A 652 30.48 -15.93 -8.75
CA GLU A 652 31.34 -16.89 -9.43
C GLU A 652 32.84 -16.56 -9.22
N GLN A 653 33.22 -15.29 -9.33
CA GLN A 653 34.58 -14.85 -9.07
C GLN A 653 35.00 -15.01 -7.60
N ALA A 654 34.11 -14.69 -6.66
CA ALA A 654 34.37 -14.88 -5.23
C ALA A 654 34.55 -16.37 -4.88
N ARG A 655 33.76 -17.25 -5.49
CA ARG A 655 33.88 -18.70 -5.35
C ARG A 655 35.22 -19.20 -5.90
N LEU A 656 35.59 -18.80 -7.11
CA LEU A 656 36.88 -19.17 -7.71
C LEU A 656 38.06 -18.70 -6.86
N ASN A 657 37.98 -17.48 -6.30
CA ASN A 657 39.01 -16.97 -5.39
C ASN A 657 39.09 -17.77 -4.08
N SER A 658 37.95 -18.14 -3.50
CA SER A 658 37.90 -18.98 -2.28
C SER A 658 38.44 -20.39 -2.53
N GLU A 659 38.11 -21.00 -3.67
CA GLU A 659 38.64 -22.31 -4.08
C GLU A 659 40.16 -22.25 -4.29
N ARG A 660 40.65 -21.18 -4.94
CA ARG A 660 42.09 -20.95 -5.12
C ARG A 660 42.83 -20.81 -3.79
N GLU A 661 42.27 -20.07 -2.84
CA GLU A 661 42.88 -19.89 -1.52
C GLU A 661 42.86 -21.19 -0.69
N SER A 662 41.78 -21.96 -0.77
CA SER A 662 41.67 -23.28 -0.12
C SER A 662 42.69 -24.28 -0.66
N LEU A 663 42.86 -24.33 -2.00
CA LEU A 663 43.88 -25.16 -2.65
C LEU A 663 45.29 -24.74 -2.24
N ARG A 664 45.57 -23.44 -2.22
CA ARG A 664 46.86 -22.89 -1.78
C ARG A 664 47.16 -23.30 -0.32
N ASN A 665 46.20 -23.15 0.58
CA ASN A 665 46.37 -23.52 1.98
C ASN A 665 46.55 -25.03 2.17
N SER A 666 45.83 -25.85 1.41
CA SER A 666 45.97 -27.32 1.44
C SER A 666 47.35 -27.77 0.95
N LEU A 667 47.87 -27.15 -0.12
CA LEU A 667 49.22 -27.42 -0.63
C LEU A 667 50.31 -26.99 0.36
N LEU A 668 50.16 -25.82 0.98
CA LEU A 668 51.09 -25.36 2.01
C LEU A 668 51.08 -26.27 3.26
N ALA A 669 49.90 -26.76 3.65
CA ALA A 669 49.77 -27.72 4.75
C ALA A 669 50.44 -29.07 4.43
N ALA A 670 50.26 -29.60 3.21
CA ALA A 670 50.90 -30.85 2.77
C ALA A 670 52.43 -30.71 2.72
N LEU A 671 52.95 -29.63 2.13
CA LEU A 671 54.40 -29.34 2.11
C LEU A 671 54.97 -29.17 3.53
N SER A 672 54.24 -28.51 4.42
CA SER A 672 54.66 -28.35 5.82
C SER A 672 54.64 -29.68 6.59
N HIS A 673 53.77 -30.61 6.23
CA HIS A 673 53.71 -31.94 6.83
C HIS A 673 54.92 -32.77 6.40
N ASP A 674 55.24 -32.81 5.10
CA ASP A 674 56.37 -33.57 4.56
C ASP A 674 57.73 -33.02 5.02
N LEU A 675 57.85 -31.71 5.23
CA LEU A 675 59.06 -31.09 5.80
C LEU A 675 59.23 -31.36 7.30
N ARG A 676 58.18 -31.76 8.02
CA ARG A 676 58.21 -32.06 9.46
C ARG A 676 58.45 -33.53 9.77
N THR A 677 58.29 -34.43 8.80
CA THR A 677 58.65 -35.84 8.95
C THR A 677 60.16 -36.03 8.80
N PRO A 678 60.90 -36.39 9.87
CA PRO A 678 62.33 -36.65 9.77
C PRO A 678 62.56 -37.91 8.93
N LEU A 679 63.42 -37.81 7.91
CA LEU A 679 63.93 -38.96 7.16
C LEU A 679 64.76 -39.83 8.11
N THR A 680 64.26 -41.01 8.44
CA THR A 680 64.98 -42.08 9.15
C THR A 680 65.07 -43.31 8.27
#